data_AF-A0A8D4BJC8-F1
#
_entry.id   AF-A0A8D4BJC8-F1
#
_cell.length_a   1.000
_cell.length_b   1.000
_cell.length_c   1.000
_cell.angle_alpha   90.00
_cell.angle_beta   90.00
_cell.angle_gamma   90.00
#
_symmetry.space_group_name_H-M   'P 1'
#
loop_
_entity.id
_entity.type
_entity.pdbx_description
1 polymer ?
#
loop_
_entity_poly.entity_id
_entity_poly.type
_entity_poly.pdbx_seq_one_letter_code
_entity_poly.pdbx_strand_id
1 'polypeptide(L)'
;MNDQSPERAAYTVVGAGAIGGTLAHALSRRGHPVTVIDTDRAHVDAIRAHGLVVARGDKRTSVPVRAATPEEYDAGPLDRVLLAVKAQATRSAVEWIAPRLAPDGYVVSVQNGFNEDLIASLVGPERTVAAFVNIFADVVEPGVVQDGGAGALVIGEWGAPVSDRVRDLVADLQSWGPARADDNVEGHLWAKAGFGAMLAATALTDAPMADLIDRHRPSMAGLAEEIFAVAERRGVTLEAFDAFDPEPFRHGAVPAARDTAFDRLTAWLRTQTKDRSGIWRDLAVRHRPVEVTTHYADVITQAAGEGLPTIRLRAVLDGLRELECAPHTMSEARLDALDRLVQQPDHSQLPARSQAAAVQRWLDDHREEMVTDLAAYTAQGSSSDDLDALTDCLAWLRDWLDRRLGTPEDEEILPRADAGDILVRRYPVRGATTADSRAVTLVGHYDTVWPTGTLDTWPFRREHDRITGPGVFDMKAGLVQAVWALRALDELGLPRPACTLVLNGDEETGSHASHEAVVEAAAGSRLAMVFEAAADGSIKTARKGVGLFTLTVTGTEAHAGLDPTAGASAVDELAQQILHVNRLRDHEAGTSVNVGVIEGGTRSNVTAGRARAHLDIRVASDAERQRITRALAGLRPADTRTRLEVTGDWNRPVFERSAQVAEFADLASACAELLGFGLSEASVGGASDGNFLAAAGIPVLDGIGAVGSGAHARSENTSVSGMVERAALAATVLVALAGR
;
A
#
# COMPACT_ATOMS: atom_id res chain seq x y z
N MET A 1 17.68 52.43 51.37
CA MET A 1 17.41 52.10 49.96
C MET A 1 16.41 50.97 49.97
N ASN A 2 15.14 51.25 49.67
CA ASN A 2 14.12 50.22 49.47
C ASN A 2 14.49 49.48 48.19
N ASP A 3 14.96 48.25 48.33
CA ASP A 3 15.09 47.30 47.23
C ASP A 3 13.68 46.80 46.87
N GLN A 4 12.91 47.62 46.15
CA GLN A 4 11.68 47.20 45.51
C GLN A 4 12.04 46.52 44.19
N SER A 5 12.58 45.30 44.30
CA SER A 5 12.46 44.34 43.21
C SER A 5 10.96 44.12 42.96
N PRO A 6 10.46 44.23 41.71
CA PRO A 6 9.05 44.01 41.42
C PRO A 6 8.61 42.63 41.90
N GLU A 7 7.47 42.55 42.58
CA GLU A 7 6.91 41.29 43.10
C GLU A 7 6.67 40.34 41.92
N ARG A 8 7.39 39.21 41.91
CA ARG A 8 7.33 38.24 40.81
C ARG A 8 6.00 37.51 40.83
N ALA A 9 5.40 37.32 39.66
CA ALA A 9 4.16 36.59 39.53
C ALA A 9 4.26 35.14 40.03
N ALA A 10 3.24 34.70 40.76
CA ALA A 10 3.10 33.34 41.25
C ALA A 10 2.46 32.43 40.19
N TYR A 11 2.91 31.17 40.15
CA TYR A 11 2.44 30.16 39.21
C TYR A 11 1.98 28.90 39.93
N THR A 12 0.85 28.34 39.48
CA THR A 12 0.46 26.97 39.81
C THR A 12 0.61 26.09 38.60
N VAL A 13 1.38 25.01 38.71
CA VAL A 13 1.56 24.02 37.65
C VAL A 13 0.78 22.77 38.02
N VAL A 14 -0.27 22.47 37.24
CA VAL A 14 -1.11 21.29 37.43
C VAL A 14 -0.63 20.20 36.47
N GLY A 15 -0.01 19.17 37.03
CA GLY A 15 0.77 18.13 36.35
C GLY A 15 2.26 18.49 36.30
N ALA A 16 3.06 17.92 37.19
CA ALA A 16 4.53 18.06 37.20
C ALA A 16 5.25 16.94 36.44
N GLY A 17 4.61 16.42 35.40
CA GLY A 17 5.23 15.54 34.43
C GLY A 17 6.32 16.24 33.60
N ALA A 18 6.67 15.65 32.45
CA ALA A 18 7.72 16.13 31.58
C ALA A 18 7.63 17.63 31.23
N ILE A 19 6.49 18.10 30.73
CA ILE A 19 6.29 19.50 30.32
C ILE A 19 6.19 20.40 31.56
N GLY A 20 5.23 20.13 32.44
CA GLY A 20 4.96 20.99 33.59
C GLY A 20 6.12 21.07 34.57
N GLY A 21 6.79 19.96 34.87
CA GLY A 21 7.97 19.95 35.73
C GLY A 21 9.14 20.75 35.15
N THR A 22 9.35 20.66 33.83
CA THR A 22 10.39 21.46 33.16
C THR A 22 10.12 22.96 33.27
N LEU A 23 8.87 23.40 33.02
CA LEU A 23 8.48 24.81 33.12
C LEU A 23 8.47 25.31 34.57
N ALA A 24 7.96 24.51 35.51
CA ALA A 24 7.98 24.79 36.95
C ALA A 24 9.41 25.02 37.45
N HIS A 25 10.34 24.17 37.03
CA HIS A 25 11.74 24.29 37.40
C HIS A 25 12.34 25.60 36.86
N ALA A 26 12.10 25.94 35.59
CA ALA A 26 12.64 27.15 34.98
C ALA A 26 12.11 28.45 35.63
N LEU A 27 10.81 28.51 35.93
CA LEU A 27 10.18 29.63 36.63
C LEU A 27 10.75 29.79 38.05
N SER A 28 10.85 28.70 38.81
CA SER A 28 11.44 28.72 40.16
C SER A 28 12.92 29.15 40.13
N ARG A 29 13.71 28.73 39.14
CA ARG A 29 15.10 29.21 38.96
C ARG A 29 15.20 30.71 38.76
N ARG A 30 14.16 31.36 38.20
CA ARG A 30 14.09 32.82 38.06
C ARG A 30 13.51 33.51 39.28
N GLY A 31 13.16 32.79 40.33
CA GLY A 31 12.64 33.32 41.58
C GLY A 31 11.14 33.57 41.57
N HIS A 32 10.39 33.04 40.59
CA HIS A 32 8.93 33.05 40.65
C HIS A 32 8.47 32.10 41.76
N PRO A 33 7.47 32.46 42.58
CA PRO A 33 6.80 31.52 43.46
C PRO A 33 6.08 30.46 42.64
N VAL A 34 6.44 29.18 42.80
CA VAL A 34 5.83 28.07 42.05
C VAL A 34 5.24 27.04 43.02
N THR A 35 3.96 26.73 42.81
CA THR A 35 3.29 25.57 43.41
C THR A 35 3.01 24.53 42.34
N VAL A 36 3.38 23.29 42.62
CA VAL A 36 3.13 22.12 41.79
C VAL A 36 1.99 21.31 42.38
N ILE A 37 1.02 20.94 41.55
CA ILE A 37 -0.07 20.04 41.90
C ILE A 37 0.02 18.79 41.02
N ASP A 38 0.15 17.62 41.64
CA ASP A 38 0.21 16.34 40.90
C ASP A 38 -0.57 15.26 41.66
N THR A 39 -1.17 14.32 40.93
CA THR A 39 -1.92 13.20 41.52
C THR A 39 -1.01 12.06 41.95
N ASP A 40 0.23 11.99 41.43
CA ASP A 40 1.23 11.03 41.86
C ASP A 40 1.85 11.45 43.21
N ARG A 41 1.38 10.79 44.28
CA ARG A 41 1.88 11.00 45.66
C ARG A 41 3.39 10.82 45.76
N ALA A 42 3.96 9.80 45.11
CA ALA A 42 5.39 9.51 45.20
C ALA A 42 6.20 10.62 44.54
N HIS A 43 5.71 11.16 43.41
CA HIS A 43 6.30 12.31 42.74
C HIS A 43 6.24 13.57 43.62
N VAL A 44 5.07 13.86 44.21
CA VAL A 44 4.89 15.01 45.13
C VAL A 44 5.81 14.92 46.35
N ASP A 45 5.88 13.76 46.99
CA ASP A 45 6.70 13.56 48.18
C ASP A 45 8.20 13.68 47.88
N ALA A 46 8.65 13.17 46.71
CA ALA A 46 10.01 13.34 46.26
C ALA A 46 10.36 14.82 46.01
N ILE A 47 9.47 15.58 45.36
CA ILE A 47 9.65 17.03 45.14
C ILE A 47 9.72 17.78 46.48
N ARG A 48 8.90 17.42 47.47
CA ARG A 48 8.95 18.02 48.81
C ARG A 48 10.27 17.75 49.52
N ALA A 49 10.76 16.52 49.45
CA ALA A 49 11.97 16.09 50.15
C ALA A 49 13.25 16.63 49.51
N HIS A 50 13.29 16.74 48.18
CA HIS A 50 14.53 16.96 47.44
C HIS A 50 14.50 18.16 46.49
N GLY A 51 13.38 18.87 46.41
CA GLY A 51 13.10 19.84 45.36
C GLY A 51 12.76 19.18 44.04
N LEU A 52 12.33 19.98 43.07
CA LEU A 52 12.10 19.51 41.70
C LEU A 52 13.43 19.48 40.96
N VAL A 53 13.83 18.30 40.46
CA VAL A 53 15.13 18.10 39.82
C VAL A 53 14.96 18.04 38.30
N VAL A 54 15.80 18.79 37.58
CA VAL A 54 15.96 18.64 36.14
C VAL A 54 17.35 18.09 35.81
N ALA A 55 17.40 17.03 35.00
CA ALA A 55 18.61 16.41 34.50
C ALA A 55 18.84 16.76 33.03
N ARG A 56 20.02 17.32 32.70
CA ARG A 56 20.49 17.56 31.32
C ARG A 56 21.89 16.96 31.15
N GLY A 57 21.98 15.84 30.42
CA GLY A 57 23.19 15.02 30.38
C GLY A 57 23.57 14.55 31.79
N ASP A 58 24.84 14.70 32.18
CA ASP A 58 25.32 14.32 33.52
C ASP A 58 24.99 15.35 34.62
N LYS A 59 24.40 16.50 34.27
CA LYS A 59 24.11 17.57 35.23
C LYS A 59 22.68 17.47 35.75
N ARG A 60 22.53 17.42 37.07
CA ARG A 60 21.24 17.52 37.77
C ARG A 60 21.18 18.82 38.55
N THR A 61 20.10 19.59 38.38
CA THR A 61 19.84 20.82 39.15
C THR A 61 18.52 20.67 39.89
N SER A 62 18.51 20.95 41.20
CA SER A 62 17.31 20.97 42.01
C SER A 62 16.88 22.41 42.31
N VAL A 63 15.57 22.64 42.34
CA VAL A 63 14.98 23.90 42.82
C VAL A 63 13.90 23.64 43.87
N PRO A 64 13.78 24.52 44.88
CA PRO A 64 12.66 24.45 45.80
C PRO A 64 11.37 24.86 45.08
N VAL A 65 10.35 24.02 45.18
CA VAL A 65 8.97 24.35 44.79
C VAL A 65 8.03 23.81 45.85
N ARG A 66 6.89 24.49 46.08
CA ARG A 66 5.82 23.91 46.89
C ARG A 66 5.17 22.80 46.07
N ALA A 67 4.97 21.61 46.63
CA ALA A 67 4.27 20.52 45.97
C ALA A 67 3.13 19.98 46.83
N ALA A 68 2.00 19.63 46.22
CA ALA A 68 0.84 19.05 46.89
C ALA A 68 0.02 18.17 45.94
N THR A 69 -0.76 17.23 46.48
CA THR A 69 -1.83 16.60 45.70
C THR A 69 -3.08 17.48 45.67
N PRO A 70 -4.04 17.25 44.75
CA PRO A 70 -5.27 18.03 44.66
C PRO A 70 -6.07 18.09 45.97
N GLU A 71 -6.00 17.05 46.81
CA GLU A 71 -6.69 16.95 48.10
C GLU A 71 -5.98 17.74 49.22
N GLU A 72 -4.68 17.96 49.10
CA GLU A 72 -3.84 18.63 50.11
C GLU A 72 -3.71 20.14 49.87
N TYR A 73 -4.16 20.63 48.71
CA TYR A 73 -4.00 22.03 48.33
C TYR A 73 -4.92 22.95 49.14
N ASP A 74 -4.32 23.83 49.93
CA ASP A 74 -4.99 24.81 50.78
C ASP A 74 -4.52 26.27 50.53
N ALA A 75 -3.72 26.50 49.50
CA ALA A 75 -2.92 27.72 49.34
C ALA A 75 -3.70 28.97 48.86
N GLY A 76 -5.03 28.91 48.78
CA GLY A 76 -5.87 30.00 48.30
C GLY A 76 -6.17 29.94 46.79
N PRO A 77 -6.73 31.03 46.21
CA PRO A 77 -7.15 31.06 44.82
C PRO A 77 -5.98 30.92 43.84
N LEU A 78 -6.28 30.48 42.61
CA LEU A 78 -5.33 30.21 41.55
C LEU A 78 -5.31 31.39 40.55
N ASP A 79 -4.17 32.09 40.45
CA ASP A 79 -4.02 33.21 39.51
C ASP A 79 -3.59 32.72 38.12
N ARG A 80 -2.36 32.21 38.00
CA ARG A 80 -1.79 31.72 36.72
C ARG A 80 -1.61 30.22 36.77
N VAL A 81 -2.43 29.47 36.04
CA VAL A 81 -2.37 28.00 36.02
C VAL A 81 -1.71 27.51 34.74
N LEU A 82 -0.57 26.83 34.84
CA LEU A 82 -0.02 26.05 33.73
C LEU A 82 -0.57 24.63 33.82
N LEU A 83 -1.49 24.28 32.93
CA LEU A 83 -2.08 22.95 32.87
C LEU A 83 -1.24 22.07 31.95
N ALA A 84 -0.62 21.03 32.51
CA ALA A 84 0.33 20.15 31.83
C ALA A 84 0.04 18.65 32.06
N VAL A 85 -1.23 18.32 32.32
CA VAL A 85 -1.68 16.92 32.51
C VAL A 85 -1.76 16.20 31.16
N LYS A 86 -1.91 14.86 31.20
CA LYS A 86 -2.23 14.08 30.00
C LYS A 86 -3.65 14.45 29.51
N ALA A 87 -3.87 14.42 28.19
CA ALA A 87 -5.13 14.89 27.59
C ALA A 87 -6.39 14.21 28.19
N GLN A 88 -6.28 12.94 28.58
CA GLN A 88 -7.38 12.20 29.22
C GLN A 88 -7.78 12.75 30.60
N ALA A 89 -6.87 13.42 31.29
CA ALA A 89 -7.07 14.01 32.61
C ALA A 89 -7.46 15.50 32.57
N THR A 90 -7.47 16.13 31.39
CA THR A 90 -7.77 17.57 31.23
C THR A 90 -9.10 17.94 31.88
N ARG A 91 -10.18 17.22 31.59
CA ARG A 91 -11.51 17.51 32.17
C ARG A 91 -11.49 17.52 33.69
N SER A 92 -11.01 16.44 34.31
CA SER A 92 -10.95 16.33 35.78
C SER A 92 -10.06 17.40 36.42
N ALA A 93 -8.95 17.75 35.78
CA ALA A 93 -8.05 18.78 36.27
C ALA A 93 -8.72 20.16 36.20
N VAL A 94 -9.39 20.49 35.10
CA VAL A 94 -10.07 21.78 34.93
C VAL A 94 -11.28 21.90 35.84
N GLU A 95 -12.04 20.83 36.06
CA GLU A 95 -13.14 20.80 37.05
C GLU A 95 -12.64 21.06 38.48
N TRP A 96 -11.40 20.66 38.80
CA TRP A 96 -10.75 21.00 40.07
C TRP A 96 -10.24 22.46 40.09
N ILE A 97 -9.71 22.97 38.97
CA ILE A 97 -9.19 24.34 38.82
C ILE A 97 -10.31 25.38 38.88
N ALA A 98 -11.40 25.18 38.11
CA ALA A 98 -12.45 26.16 37.87
C ALA A 98 -13.02 26.82 39.14
N PRO A 99 -13.41 26.08 40.21
CA PRO A 99 -13.92 26.70 41.44
C PRO A 99 -12.84 27.40 42.28
N ARG A 100 -11.55 27.20 41.97
CA ARG A 100 -10.41 27.78 42.69
C ARG A 100 -9.77 28.94 41.95
N LEU A 101 -10.16 29.20 40.70
CA LEU A 101 -9.57 30.26 39.89
C LEU A 101 -9.91 31.64 40.47
N ALA A 102 -8.90 32.51 40.56
CA ALA A 102 -9.09 33.90 40.97
C ALA A 102 -10.01 34.65 39.99
N PRO A 103 -10.62 35.79 40.38
CA PRO A 103 -11.48 36.57 39.50
C PRO A 103 -10.85 36.96 38.15
N ASP A 104 -9.55 37.22 38.14
CA ASP A 104 -8.71 37.54 36.98
C ASP A 104 -7.75 36.38 36.60
N GLY A 105 -7.89 35.23 37.26
CA GLY A 105 -7.08 34.06 37.00
C GLY A 105 -7.40 33.40 35.65
N TYR A 106 -6.42 32.70 35.10
CA TYR A 106 -6.52 32.04 33.80
C TYR A 106 -5.72 30.74 33.74
N VAL A 107 -6.08 29.91 32.76
CA VAL A 107 -5.47 28.60 32.51
C VAL A 107 -4.72 28.64 31.19
N VAL A 108 -3.45 28.25 31.22
CA VAL A 108 -2.58 28.08 30.06
C VAL A 108 -2.50 26.59 29.74
N SER A 109 -3.02 26.22 28.57
CA SER A 109 -2.94 24.85 28.03
C SER A 109 -1.53 24.57 27.53
N VAL A 110 -0.66 24.02 28.37
CA VAL A 110 0.69 23.57 28.00
C VAL A 110 0.71 22.05 27.85
N GLN A 111 -0.12 21.55 26.94
CA GLN A 111 -0.37 20.13 26.71
C GLN A 111 -0.11 19.75 25.24
N ASN A 112 -0.04 18.45 24.96
CA ASN A 112 -0.11 17.94 23.59
C ASN A 112 -1.57 17.65 23.22
N GLY A 113 -1.88 17.74 21.92
CA GLY A 113 -3.25 17.58 21.40
C GLY A 113 -4.10 18.85 21.55
N PHE A 114 -5.35 18.77 21.09
CA PHE A 114 -6.32 19.85 21.19
C PHE A 114 -7.07 19.74 22.54
N ASN A 115 -6.90 20.74 23.41
CA ASN A 115 -7.53 20.76 24.73
C ASN A 115 -8.23 22.10 25.03
N GLU A 116 -7.96 23.11 24.22
CA GLU A 116 -8.33 24.51 24.43
C GLU A 116 -9.85 24.68 24.43
N ASP A 117 -10.56 24.06 23.49
CA ASP A 117 -12.04 24.10 23.44
C ASP A 117 -12.66 23.45 24.68
N LEU A 118 -12.09 22.34 25.16
CA LEU A 118 -12.53 21.69 26.41
C LEU A 118 -12.30 22.61 27.62
N ILE A 119 -11.12 23.21 27.72
CA ILE A 119 -10.78 24.13 28.81
C ILE A 119 -11.72 25.35 28.76
N ALA A 120 -11.87 25.98 27.60
CA ALA A 120 -12.73 27.14 27.39
C ALA A 120 -14.20 26.83 27.71
N SER A 121 -14.69 25.61 27.43
CA SER A 121 -16.05 25.20 27.79
C SER A 121 -16.31 25.18 29.31
N LEU A 122 -15.27 25.08 30.14
CA LEU A 122 -15.35 24.95 31.60
C LEU A 122 -14.97 26.25 32.34
N VAL A 123 -14.00 27.02 31.83
CA VAL A 123 -13.53 28.26 32.49
C VAL A 123 -13.79 29.54 31.69
N GLY A 124 -14.28 29.43 30.45
CA GLY A 124 -14.51 30.55 29.53
C GLY A 124 -13.31 30.81 28.58
N PRO A 125 -13.56 31.21 27.32
CA PRO A 125 -12.48 31.53 26.37
C PRO A 125 -11.62 32.71 26.87
N GLU A 126 -12.20 33.69 27.56
CA GLU A 126 -11.49 34.83 28.13
C GLU A 126 -10.52 34.45 29.26
N ARG A 127 -10.62 33.23 29.79
CA ARG A 127 -9.71 32.67 30.82
C ARG A 127 -8.85 31.54 30.29
N THR A 128 -8.85 31.30 28.98
CA THR A 128 -8.10 30.23 28.33
C THR A 128 -7.00 30.79 27.45
N VAL A 129 -5.77 30.39 27.72
CA VAL A 129 -4.58 30.73 26.94
C VAL A 129 -4.06 29.45 26.30
N ALA A 130 -3.82 29.47 24.99
CA ALA A 130 -3.33 28.32 24.25
C ALA A 130 -1.80 28.37 24.16
N ALA A 131 -1.16 27.20 24.20
CA ALA A 131 0.28 27.10 23.98
C ALA A 131 0.65 25.92 23.07
N PHE A 132 1.30 26.23 21.96
CA PHE A 132 2.07 25.25 21.21
C PHE A 132 3.39 25.00 21.96
N VAL A 133 3.60 23.77 22.39
CA VAL A 133 4.75 23.36 23.19
C VAL A 133 5.51 22.21 22.52
N ASN A 134 6.75 22.41 22.11
CA ASN A 134 7.59 21.34 21.55
C ASN A 134 8.74 20.98 22.50
N ILE A 135 8.43 20.25 23.58
CA ILE A 135 9.39 19.89 24.64
C ILE A 135 9.72 18.41 24.61
N PHE A 136 11.02 18.10 24.53
CA PHE A 136 11.53 16.74 24.58
C PHE A 136 11.96 16.38 26.01
N ALA A 137 11.02 16.24 26.93
CA ALA A 137 11.31 15.86 28.31
C ALA A 137 10.63 14.53 28.70
N ASP A 138 11.11 13.91 29.78
CA ASP A 138 10.53 12.69 30.34
C ASP A 138 10.71 12.67 31.87
N VAL A 139 9.80 12.02 32.60
CA VAL A 139 10.01 11.75 34.03
C VAL A 139 10.75 10.43 34.14
N VAL A 140 11.97 10.47 34.70
CA VAL A 140 12.85 9.28 34.78
C VAL A 140 12.78 8.58 36.12
N GLU A 141 12.45 9.32 37.18
CA GLU A 141 12.16 8.82 38.52
C GLU A 141 11.34 9.89 39.28
N PRO A 142 10.63 9.55 40.37
CA PRO A 142 9.87 10.52 41.15
C PRO A 142 10.70 11.76 41.53
N GLY A 143 10.17 12.95 41.22
CA GLY A 143 10.80 14.26 41.43
C GLY A 143 11.85 14.66 40.39
N VAL A 144 12.17 13.82 39.40
CA VAL A 144 13.27 14.04 38.45
C VAL A 144 12.78 14.02 37.00
N VAL A 145 12.92 15.16 36.33
CA VAL A 145 12.61 15.33 34.91
C VAL A 145 13.92 15.32 34.12
N GLN A 146 14.04 14.42 33.13
CA GLN A 146 15.08 14.50 32.13
C GLN A 146 14.64 15.47 31.02
N ASP A 147 15.43 16.52 30.81
CA ASP A 147 15.16 17.56 29.83
C ASP A 147 16.09 17.39 28.63
N GLY A 148 15.50 17.11 27.47
CA GLY A 148 16.21 16.91 26.20
C GLY A 148 16.60 18.20 25.48
N GLY A 149 16.26 19.37 26.02
CA GLY A 149 16.60 20.67 25.44
C GLY A 149 15.38 21.55 25.18
N ALA A 150 15.64 22.85 25.01
CA ALA A 150 14.60 23.82 24.68
C ALA A 150 14.16 23.65 23.22
N GLY A 151 12.85 23.46 23.00
CA GLY A 151 12.23 23.57 21.69
C GLY A 151 11.32 24.80 21.60
N ALA A 152 10.57 24.91 20.51
CA ALA A 152 9.68 26.04 20.29
C ALA A 152 8.51 26.05 21.30
N LEU A 153 8.21 27.22 21.85
CA LEU A 153 7.08 27.50 22.71
C LEU A 153 6.39 28.77 22.21
N VAL A 154 5.18 28.62 21.69
CA VAL A 154 4.38 29.71 21.15
C VAL A 154 3.11 29.82 21.98
N ILE A 155 2.81 31.01 22.46
CA ILE A 155 1.68 31.25 23.37
C ILE A 155 0.79 32.32 22.76
N GLY A 156 -0.51 32.09 22.75
CA GLY A 156 -1.50 33.02 22.22
C GLY A 156 -2.80 32.97 23.01
N GLU A 157 -3.63 33.98 22.82
CA GLU A 157 -5.00 33.94 23.34
C GLU A 157 -5.83 32.94 22.53
N TRP A 158 -6.80 32.26 23.17
CA TRP A 158 -7.71 31.37 22.45
C TRP A 158 -8.85 32.18 21.81
N GLY A 159 -8.75 32.41 20.50
CA GLY A 159 -9.77 33.15 19.73
C GLY A 159 -9.70 34.68 19.87
N ALA A 160 -8.58 35.24 20.33
CA ALA A 160 -8.37 36.68 20.43
C ALA A 160 -6.91 37.06 20.08
N PRO A 161 -6.62 38.35 19.80
CA PRO A 161 -5.25 38.82 19.62
C PRO A 161 -4.44 38.78 20.93
N VAL A 162 -3.11 38.70 20.81
CA VAL A 162 -2.17 38.68 21.93
C VAL A 162 -2.39 39.88 22.86
N SER A 163 -2.69 39.56 24.12
CA SER A 163 -2.87 40.51 25.21
C SER A 163 -1.56 40.78 25.98
N ASP A 164 -1.61 41.76 26.90
CA ASP A 164 -0.49 42.03 27.81
C ASP A 164 -0.19 40.85 28.75
N ARG A 165 -1.20 40.10 29.20
CA ARG A 165 -0.97 38.91 30.05
C ARG A 165 -0.18 37.82 29.33
N VAL A 166 -0.40 37.64 28.02
CA VAL A 166 0.36 36.68 27.21
C VAL A 166 1.79 37.16 27.01
N ARG A 167 2.01 38.47 26.79
CA ARG A 167 3.35 39.05 26.69
C ARG A 167 4.14 38.88 27.99
N ASP A 168 3.52 39.12 29.14
CA ASP A 168 4.13 38.92 30.46
C ASP A 168 4.47 37.44 30.70
N LEU A 169 3.53 36.55 30.38
CA LEU A 169 3.73 35.10 30.48
C LEU A 169 4.91 34.62 29.62
N VAL A 170 5.00 35.12 28.38
CA VAL A 170 6.11 34.82 27.48
C VAL A 170 7.43 35.31 28.07
N ALA A 171 7.49 36.53 28.62
CA ALA A 171 8.69 37.06 29.25
C ALA A 171 9.17 36.20 30.43
N ASP A 172 8.24 35.71 31.25
CA ASP A 172 8.55 34.82 32.38
C ASP A 172 9.08 33.45 31.91
N LEU A 173 8.52 32.91 30.82
CA LEU A 173 8.88 31.60 30.26
C LEU A 173 10.11 31.60 29.35
N GLN A 174 10.64 32.77 28.96
CA GLN A 174 11.93 32.91 28.27
C GLN A 174 13.12 32.32 29.05
N SER A 175 12.92 32.04 30.34
CA SER A 175 13.90 31.36 31.20
C SER A 175 14.15 29.90 30.85
N TRP A 176 13.17 29.24 30.24
CA TRP A 176 13.29 27.85 29.82
C TRP A 176 13.80 27.74 28.37
N GLY A 177 13.24 28.53 27.45
CA GLY A 177 13.49 28.44 26.01
C GLY A 177 13.00 29.69 25.25
N PRO A 178 13.06 29.70 23.90
CA PRO A 178 12.67 30.85 23.07
C PRO A 178 11.14 31.01 22.99
N ALA A 179 10.50 31.25 24.14
CA ALA A 179 9.07 31.52 24.21
C ALA A 179 8.73 32.79 23.40
N ARG A 180 7.67 32.74 22.59
CA ARG A 180 7.17 33.89 21.83
C ARG A 180 5.65 33.96 21.88
N ALA A 181 5.13 35.18 21.77
CA ALA A 181 3.70 35.41 21.60
C ALA A 181 3.33 35.34 20.11
N ASP A 182 2.15 34.84 19.79
CA ASP A 182 1.61 34.82 18.44
C ASP A 182 0.08 34.95 18.45
N ASP A 183 -0.47 35.69 17.50
CA ASP A 183 -1.92 35.83 17.29
C ASP A 183 -2.50 34.53 16.68
N ASN A 184 -1.67 33.72 16.01
CA ASN A 184 -2.06 32.48 15.33
C ASN A 184 -1.47 31.22 15.98
N VAL A 185 -1.63 31.08 17.30
CA VAL A 185 -1.21 29.86 18.01
C VAL A 185 -1.98 28.61 17.54
N GLU A 186 -3.25 28.77 17.13
CA GLU A 186 -4.06 27.68 16.57
C GLU A 186 -3.42 27.09 15.29
N GLY A 187 -2.88 27.95 14.41
CA GLY A 187 -2.13 27.52 13.22
C GLY A 187 -0.94 26.61 13.53
N HIS A 188 -0.21 26.88 14.61
CA HIS A 188 0.86 26.01 15.07
C HIS A 188 0.35 24.67 15.64
N LEU A 189 -0.76 24.67 16.38
CA LEU A 189 -1.36 23.44 16.92
C LEU A 189 -1.81 22.50 15.80
N TRP A 190 -2.47 23.03 14.76
CA TRP A 190 -2.89 22.24 13.60
C TRP A 190 -1.71 21.73 12.76
N ALA A 191 -0.71 22.58 12.49
CA ALA A 191 0.51 22.13 11.80
C ALA A 191 1.21 21.00 12.58
N LYS A 192 1.29 21.13 13.92
CA LYS A 192 1.83 20.10 14.80
C LYS A 192 1.01 18.81 14.77
N ALA A 193 -0.31 18.90 14.68
CA ALA A 193 -1.18 17.73 14.57
C ALA A 193 -0.92 16.97 13.26
N GLY A 194 -0.74 17.66 12.14
CA GLY A 194 -0.37 17.02 10.86
C GLY A 194 0.98 16.30 10.95
N PHE A 195 2.02 16.97 11.45
CA PHE A 195 3.33 16.33 11.66
C PHE A 195 3.26 15.18 12.67
N GLY A 196 2.52 15.35 13.77
CA GLY A 196 2.29 14.32 14.78
C GLY A 196 1.64 13.05 14.22
N ALA A 197 0.83 13.17 13.16
CA ALA A 197 0.17 12.03 12.54
C ALA A 197 1.15 11.22 11.71
N MET A 198 2.11 11.88 11.05
CA MET A 198 3.24 11.19 10.43
C MET A 198 4.02 10.40 11.50
N LEU A 199 4.34 11.03 12.64
CA LEU A 199 5.04 10.34 13.74
C LEU A 199 4.22 9.19 14.34
N ALA A 200 2.89 9.30 14.36
CA ALA A 200 2.00 8.22 14.77
C ALA A 200 2.05 7.04 13.79
N ALA A 201 2.03 7.31 12.47
CA ALA A 201 2.18 6.28 11.45
C ALA A 201 3.52 5.55 11.54
N THR A 202 4.62 6.27 11.79
CA THR A 202 5.94 5.61 11.96
C THR A 202 5.97 4.60 13.12
N ALA A 203 5.10 4.73 14.13
CA ALA A 203 5.04 3.79 15.24
C ALA A 203 4.37 2.45 14.88
N LEU A 204 3.82 2.30 13.66
CA LEU A 204 3.29 1.02 13.16
C LEU A 204 4.41 0.02 12.79
N THR A 205 5.65 0.51 12.66
CA THR A 205 6.81 -0.26 12.21
C THR A 205 8.00 -0.03 13.15
N ASP A 206 8.81 -1.06 13.37
CA ASP A 206 10.04 -0.94 14.18
C ASP A 206 11.25 -0.51 13.32
N ALA A 207 11.26 0.76 12.90
CA ALA A 207 12.36 1.35 12.12
C ALA A 207 12.51 2.86 12.40
N PRO A 208 13.65 3.49 12.01
CA PRO A 208 13.86 4.92 12.19
C PRO A 208 12.79 5.77 11.49
N MET A 209 12.26 6.79 12.18
CA MET A 209 11.19 7.67 11.69
C MET A 209 11.56 8.35 10.36
N ALA A 210 12.80 8.81 10.24
CA ALA A 210 13.25 9.51 9.03
C ALA A 210 13.18 8.60 7.81
N ASP A 211 13.58 7.34 7.93
CA ASP A 211 13.61 6.39 6.82
C ASP A 211 12.20 5.94 6.45
N LEU A 212 11.33 5.73 7.45
CA LEU A 212 9.92 5.41 7.20
C LEU A 212 9.18 6.56 6.51
N ILE A 213 9.38 7.81 6.95
CA ILE A 213 8.79 8.97 6.30
C ILE A 213 9.30 9.12 4.86
N ASP A 214 10.57 8.84 4.62
CA ASP A 214 11.21 8.95 3.31
C ASP A 214 10.71 7.86 2.33
N ARG A 215 10.51 6.63 2.80
CA ARG A 215 9.98 5.52 1.99
C ARG A 215 8.48 5.61 1.72
N HIS A 216 7.72 6.17 2.65
CA HIS A 216 6.25 6.23 2.60
C HIS A 216 5.70 7.66 2.44
N ARG A 217 6.41 8.51 1.68
CA ARG A 217 6.01 9.90 1.41
C ARG A 217 4.52 10.06 1.02
N PRO A 218 3.92 9.20 0.17
CA PRO A 218 2.51 9.34 -0.20
C PRO A 218 1.56 9.28 1.00
N SER A 219 1.66 8.25 1.85
CA SER A 219 0.81 8.12 3.03
C SER A 219 1.07 9.20 4.07
N MET A 220 2.33 9.59 4.28
CA MET A 220 2.68 10.69 5.18
C MET A 220 2.04 12.01 4.73
N ALA A 221 2.08 12.31 3.42
CA ALA A 221 1.44 13.49 2.87
C ALA A 221 -0.08 13.41 3.01
N GLY A 222 -0.69 12.28 2.66
CA GLY A 222 -2.13 12.10 2.77
C GLY A 222 -2.65 12.21 4.20
N LEU A 223 -1.88 11.75 5.20
CA LEU A 223 -2.22 11.92 6.62
C LEU A 223 -2.24 13.38 7.05
N ALA A 224 -1.21 14.14 6.66
CA ALA A 224 -1.16 15.57 6.95
C ALA A 224 -2.28 16.32 6.23
N GLU A 225 -2.53 15.98 4.97
CA GLU A 225 -3.60 16.55 4.13
C GLU A 225 -4.99 16.36 4.75
N GLU A 226 -5.34 15.15 5.24
CA GLU A 226 -6.62 14.90 5.93
C GLU A 226 -6.83 15.84 7.13
N ILE A 227 -5.78 16.09 7.90
CA ILE A 227 -5.82 16.97 9.07
C ILE A 227 -5.90 18.44 8.65
N PHE A 228 -5.12 18.84 7.64
CA PHE A 228 -5.06 20.21 7.14
C PHE A 228 -6.34 20.64 6.44
N ALA A 229 -7.03 19.73 5.75
CA ALA A 229 -8.35 19.99 5.20
C ALA A 229 -9.36 20.43 6.28
N VAL A 230 -9.29 19.86 7.49
CA VAL A 230 -10.15 20.28 8.62
C VAL A 230 -9.77 21.68 9.10
N ALA A 231 -8.47 21.97 9.25
CA ALA A 231 -7.98 23.29 9.65
C ALA A 231 -8.43 24.39 8.66
N GLU A 232 -8.34 24.10 7.35
CA GLU A 232 -8.75 25.01 6.29
C GLU A 232 -10.25 25.30 6.30
N ARG A 233 -11.10 24.29 6.54
CA ARG A 233 -12.55 24.48 6.68
C ARG A 233 -12.90 25.39 7.86
N ARG A 234 -12.06 25.40 8.89
CA ARG A 234 -12.17 26.31 10.04
C ARG A 234 -11.59 27.70 9.78
N GLY A 235 -10.99 27.94 8.62
CA GLY A 235 -10.32 29.20 8.29
C GLY A 235 -9.00 29.40 9.05
N VAL A 236 -8.40 28.34 9.58
CA VAL A 236 -7.12 28.40 10.28
C VAL A 236 -5.98 28.47 9.26
N THR A 237 -5.09 29.45 9.44
CA THR A 237 -3.85 29.53 8.65
C THR A 237 -2.79 28.68 9.31
N LEU A 238 -2.21 27.71 8.60
CA LEU A 238 -1.19 26.81 9.15
C LEU A 238 0.16 27.52 9.25
N GLU A 239 0.87 27.28 10.36
CA GLU A 239 2.15 27.93 10.63
C GLU A 239 3.31 26.93 10.61
N ALA A 240 4.42 27.31 9.96
CA ALA A 240 5.64 26.50 9.97
C ALA A 240 6.31 26.49 11.35
N PHE A 241 6.98 25.39 11.68
CA PHE A 241 7.77 25.28 12.90
C PHE A 241 8.94 24.32 12.70
N ASP A 242 10.05 24.59 13.38
CA ASP A 242 11.30 23.82 13.26
C ASP A 242 11.68 23.59 11.78
N ALA A 243 11.71 22.34 11.31
CA ALA A 243 11.96 21.97 9.91
C ALA A 243 10.68 21.62 9.12
N PHE A 244 9.52 21.61 9.79
CA PHE A 244 8.24 21.23 9.20
C PHE A 244 7.52 22.47 8.67
N ASP A 245 7.22 22.41 7.37
CA ASP A 245 6.45 23.42 6.65
C ASP A 245 5.16 22.76 6.19
N PRO A 246 3.98 23.19 6.69
CA PRO A 246 2.72 22.55 6.38
C PRO A 246 2.24 22.82 4.94
N GLU A 247 2.68 23.91 4.31
CA GLU A 247 2.13 24.37 3.02
C GLU A 247 2.25 23.31 1.90
N PRO A 248 3.39 22.62 1.72
CA PRO A 248 3.55 21.62 0.65
C PRO A 248 2.76 20.30 0.87
N PHE A 249 2.11 20.14 2.02
CA PHE A 249 1.28 18.98 2.35
C PHE A 249 -0.22 19.26 2.27
N ARG A 250 -0.62 20.48 1.89
CA ARG A 250 -2.03 20.84 1.68
C ARG A 250 -2.59 20.18 0.43
N HIS A 251 -3.93 20.13 0.35
CA HIS A 251 -4.62 19.60 -0.83
C HIS A 251 -4.27 20.42 -2.07
N GLY A 252 -3.91 19.74 -3.17
CA GLY A 252 -3.53 20.39 -4.43
C GLY A 252 -2.14 21.05 -4.46
N ALA A 253 -1.31 20.85 -3.43
CA ALA A 253 0.07 21.36 -3.41
C ALA A 253 0.95 20.73 -4.51
N VAL A 254 1.92 21.49 -5.03
CA VAL A 254 2.80 21.05 -6.13
C VAL A 254 3.69 19.89 -5.67
N PRO A 255 3.72 18.74 -6.39
CA PRO A 255 4.50 17.56 -5.99
C PRO A 255 5.98 17.85 -5.70
N ALA A 256 6.64 18.64 -6.55
CA ALA A 256 8.06 18.98 -6.36
C ALA A 256 8.33 19.78 -5.07
N ALA A 257 7.39 20.65 -4.65
CA ALA A 257 7.52 21.39 -3.40
C ALA A 257 7.37 20.45 -2.20
N ARG A 258 6.48 19.46 -2.31
CA ARG A 258 6.28 18.42 -1.30
C ARG A 258 7.52 17.55 -1.12
N ASP A 259 8.15 17.13 -2.21
CA ASP A 259 9.39 16.36 -2.15
C ASP A 259 10.53 17.13 -1.48
N THR A 260 10.67 18.42 -1.80
CA THR A 260 11.64 19.30 -1.15
C THR A 260 11.37 19.44 0.35
N ALA A 261 10.10 19.52 0.74
CA ALA A 261 9.70 19.58 2.15
C ALA A 261 10.03 18.28 2.90
N PHE A 262 9.80 17.12 2.28
CA PHE A 262 10.19 15.82 2.84
C PHE A 262 11.71 15.68 2.97
N ASP A 263 12.50 16.11 1.98
CA ASP A 263 13.95 16.08 2.05
C ASP A 263 14.47 16.88 3.25
N ARG A 264 13.95 18.10 3.43
CA ARG A 264 14.30 18.95 4.58
C ARG A 264 13.89 18.31 5.91
N LEU A 265 12.68 17.77 5.98
CA LEU A 265 12.13 17.16 7.20
C LEU A 265 12.94 15.92 7.61
N THR A 266 13.18 15.01 6.68
CA THR A 266 13.92 13.77 6.94
C THR A 266 15.39 14.03 7.25
N ALA A 267 16.03 14.99 6.57
CA ALA A 267 17.38 15.44 6.91
C ALA A 267 17.46 15.97 8.34
N TRP A 268 16.51 16.81 8.76
CA TRP A 268 16.44 17.32 10.13
C TRP A 268 16.18 16.21 11.15
N LEU A 269 15.26 15.27 10.86
CA LEU A 269 14.98 14.12 11.73
C LEU A 269 16.21 13.26 11.97
N ARG A 270 17.04 13.04 10.94
CA ARG A 270 18.31 12.30 11.05
C ARG A 270 19.35 12.98 11.95
N THR A 271 19.20 14.27 12.26
CA THR A 271 20.07 14.98 13.23
C THR A 271 19.60 14.87 14.68
N GLN A 272 18.37 14.38 14.92
CA GLN A 272 17.81 14.28 16.26
C GLN A 272 18.43 13.11 17.03
N THR A 273 18.53 13.24 18.35
CA THR A 273 19.10 12.20 19.23
C THR A 273 18.19 10.97 19.39
N LYS A 274 16.90 11.10 19.03
CA LYS A 274 15.91 10.02 19.03
C LYS A 274 15.52 9.72 17.59
N ASP A 275 15.73 8.48 17.17
CA ASP A 275 15.38 7.99 15.84
C ASP A 275 13.98 7.38 15.76
N ARG A 276 13.36 7.04 16.89
CA ARG A 276 11.98 6.51 17.01
C ARG A 276 11.06 7.41 17.83
N SER A 277 9.76 7.40 17.52
CA SER A 277 8.77 8.28 18.13
C SER A 277 8.48 7.91 19.59
N GLY A 278 7.94 8.86 20.35
CA GLY A 278 7.47 8.58 21.72
C GLY A 278 6.34 7.54 21.74
N ILE A 279 5.50 7.53 20.71
CA ILE A 279 4.40 6.57 20.52
C ILE A 279 4.95 5.15 20.35
N TRP A 280 5.98 4.99 19.52
CA TRP A 280 6.68 3.71 19.38
C TRP A 280 7.26 3.24 20.72
N ARG A 281 7.89 4.14 21.49
CA ARG A 281 8.45 3.78 22.81
C ARG A 281 7.37 3.32 23.78
N ASP A 282 6.19 3.95 23.74
CA ASP A 282 5.07 3.55 24.59
C ASP A 282 4.62 2.10 24.29
N LEU A 283 4.60 1.71 23.02
CA LEU A 283 4.25 0.35 22.58
C LEU A 283 5.38 -0.67 22.79
N ALA A 284 6.55 -0.41 22.22
CA ALA A 284 7.64 -1.39 22.10
C ALA A 284 8.54 -1.48 23.34
N VAL A 285 8.63 -0.41 24.15
CA VAL A 285 9.53 -0.36 25.32
C VAL A 285 8.76 -0.33 26.63
N ARG A 286 7.71 0.51 26.73
CA ARG A 286 6.96 0.71 27.98
C ARG A 286 5.75 -0.22 28.12
N HIS A 287 5.30 -0.81 27.01
CA HIS A 287 4.12 -1.69 26.96
C HIS A 287 2.89 -1.07 27.63
N ARG A 288 2.57 0.18 27.26
CA ARG A 288 1.41 0.92 27.79
C ARG A 288 0.57 1.51 26.67
N PRO A 289 -0.71 1.82 26.93
CA PRO A 289 -1.59 2.46 25.95
C PRO A 289 -1.04 3.79 25.43
N VAL A 290 -1.29 4.09 24.17
CA VAL A 290 -0.84 5.32 23.50
C VAL A 290 -1.89 6.43 23.63
N GLU A 291 -1.45 7.63 23.99
CA GLU A 291 -2.34 8.78 24.18
C GLU A 291 -2.83 9.42 22.88
N VAL A 292 -2.14 9.11 21.78
CA VAL A 292 -2.39 9.72 20.47
C VAL A 292 -3.79 9.48 19.95
N THR A 293 -4.44 8.38 20.35
CA THR A 293 -5.85 8.11 20.04
C THR A 293 -6.79 9.17 20.61
N THR A 294 -6.44 9.79 21.73
CA THR A 294 -7.21 10.88 22.34
C THR A 294 -6.91 12.21 21.65
N HIS A 295 -5.65 12.46 21.24
CA HIS A 295 -5.25 13.71 20.59
C HIS A 295 -6.03 14.00 19.29
N TYR A 296 -6.44 12.96 18.56
CA TYR A 296 -7.13 13.09 17.27
C TYR A 296 -8.65 12.91 17.35
N ALA A 297 -9.23 12.69 18.53
CA ALA A 297 -10.66 12.51 18.69
C ALA A 297 -11.45 13.73 18.19
N ASP A 298 -10.97 14.93 18.49
CA ASP A 298 -11.59 16.19 18.06
C ASP A 298 -11.45 16.39 16.56
N VAL A 299 -10.28 16.09 15.98
CA VAL A 299 -10.06 16.16 14.52
C VAL A 299 -11.05 15.26 13.78
N ILE A 300 -11.23 14.02 14.25
CA ILE A 300 -12.17 13.07 13.65
C ILE A 300 -13.61 13.56 13.76
N THR A 301 -13.98 14.10 14.92
CA THR A 301 -15.34 14.61 15.16
C THR A 301 -15.63 15.81 14.27
N GLN A 302 -14.69 16.73 14.14
CA GLN A 302 -14.82 17.92 13.29
C GLN A 302 -14.83 17.56 11.81
N ALA A 303 -13.96 16.67 11.36
CA ALA A 303 -13.97 16.17 9.98
C ALA A 303 -15.33 15.56 9.60
N ALA A 304 -15.93 14.77 10.51
CA ALA A 304 -17.25 14.20 10.28
C ALA A 304 -18.34 15.27 10.16
N GLY A 305 -18.26 16.36 10.94
CA GLY A 305 -19.19 17.50 10.85
C GLY A 305 -19.12 18.23 9.50
N GLU A 306 -17.93 18.28 8.89
CA GLU A 306 -17.66 18.92 7.59
C GLU A 306 -17.75 17.97 6.39
N GLY A 307 -18.07 16.70 6.61
CA GLY A 307 -18.11 15.67 5.55
C GLY A 307 -16.74 15.35 4.94
N LEU A 308 -15.65 15.59 5.68
CA LEU A 308 -14.29 15.31 5.24
C LEU A 308 -13.86 13.87 5.61
N PRO A 309 -13.24 13.13 4.69
CA PRO A 309 -12.72 11.80 4.99
C PRO A 309 -11.52 11.87 5.94
N THR A 310 -11.42 10.89 6.83
CA THR A 310 -10.30 10.68 7.77
C THR A 310 -9.83 9.23 7.71
N ILE A 311 -9.78 8.68 6.50
CA ILE A 311 -9.60 7.24 6.26
C ILE A 311 -8.21 6.80 6.74
N ARG A 312 -7.17 7.58 6.42
CA ARG A 312 -5.78 7.27 6.77
C ARG A 312 -5.55 7.47 8.25
N LEU A 313 -6.04 8.57 8.79
CA LEU A 313 -5.92 8.87 10.21
C LEU A 313 -6.58 7.75 11.03
N ARG A 314 -7.78 7.30 10.65
CA ARG A 314 -8.46 6.17 11.33
C ARG A 314 -7.67 4.87 11.20
N ALA A 315 -7.16 4.54 10.02
CA ALA A 315 -6.35 3.34 9.82
C ALA A 315 -5.08 3.34 10.69
N VAL A 316 -4.40 4.48 10.83
CA VAL A 316 -3.26 4.63 11.75
C VAL A 316 -3.69 4.41 13.20
N LEU A 317 -4.77 5.06 13.64
CA LEU A 317 -5.24 4.95 15.02
C LEU A 317 -5.70 3.53 15.38
N ASP A 318 -6.37 2.85 14.47
CA ASP A 318 -6.80 1.46 14.64
C ASP A 318 -5.60 0.52 14.69
N GLY A 319 -4.63 0.70 13.78
CA GLY A 319 -3.36 -0.04 13.81
C GLY A 319 -2.59 0.15 15.12
N LEU A 320 -2.58 1.37 15.68
CA LEU A 320 -1.95 1.62 16.97
C LEU A 320 -2.68 0.92 18.13
N ARG A 321 -4.03 0.91 18.13
CA ARG A 321 -4.83 0.18 19.13
C ARG A 321 -4.57 -1.33 19.08
N GLU A 322 -4.42 -1.90 17.89
CA GLU A 322 -4.04 -3.31 17.74
C GLU A 322 -2.66 -3.59 18.37
N LEU A 323 -1.70 -2.68 18.13
CA LEU A 323 -0.34 -2.82 18.63
C LEU A 323 -0.22 -2.62 20.15
N GLU A 324 -1.17 -1.96 20.82
CA GLU A 324 -1.22 -1.93 22.29
C GLU A 324 -1.32 -3.34 22.89
N CYS A 325 -2.02 -4.25 22.20
CA CYS A 325 -2.17 -5.65 22.62
C CYS A 325 -1.10 -6.57 22.01
N ALA A 326 -0.55 -6.23 20.84
CA ALA A 326 0.35 -7.09 20.07
C ALA A 326 1.53 -6.33 19.44
N PRO A 327 2.43 -5.73 20.24
CA PRO A 327 3.51 -4.87 19.72
C PRO A 327 4.52 -5.63 18.82
N HIS A 328 4.63 -6.95 18.97
CA HIS A 328 5.47 -7.79 18.11
C HIS A 328 4.96 -7.93 16.66
N THR A 329 3.76 -7.41 16.36
CA THR A 329 3.16 -7.41 15.01
C THR A 329 3.41 -6.11 14.23
N MET A 330 4.28 -5.24 14.75
CA MET A 330 4.77 -4.08 13.99
C MET A 330 5.40 -4.54 12.68
N SER A 331 5.00 -3.93 11.56
CA SER A 331 5.44 -4.33 10.23
C SER A 331 5.25 -3.20 9.24
N GLU A 332 6.22 -3.04 8.34
CA GLU A 332 6.19 -2.06 7.26
C GLU A 332 5.02 -2.30 6.28
N ALA A 333 4.52 -3.54 6.20
CA ALA A 333 3.32 -3.87 5.43
C ALA A 333 2.07 -3.07 5.85
N ARG A 334 2.04 -2.56 7.09
CA ARG A 334 0.98 -1.66 7.58
C ARG A 334 1.10 -0.27 6.96
N LEU A 335 2.31 0.23 6.73
CA LEU A 335 2.55 1.48 6.00
C LEU A 335 2.31 1.30 4.50
N ASP A 336 2.70 0.16 3.91
CA ASP A 336 2.33 -0.18 2.53
C ASP A 336 0.81 -0.17 2.33
N ALA A 337 0.05 -0.65 3.33
CA ALA A 337 -1.41 -0.59 3.31
C ALA A 337 -1.95 0.84 3.32
N LEU A 338 -1.31 1.75 4.06
CA LEU A 338 -1.67 3.17 4.04
C LEU A 338 -1.36 3.82 2.70
N ASP A 339 -0.22 3.49 2.06
CA ASP A 339 0.12 4.00 0.72
C ASP A 339 -0.91 3.56 -0.32
N ARG A 340 -1.44 2.34 -0.24
CA ARG A 340 -2.54 1.89 -1.10
C ARG A 340 -3.81 2.73 -0.95
N LEU A 341 -4.10 3.23 0.27
CA LEU A 341 -5.25 4.12 0.48
C LEU A 341 -5.05 5.49 -0.22
N VAL A 342 -3.80 5.92 -0.45
CA VAL A 342 -3.45 7.17 -1.18
C VAL A 342 -3.73 7.08 -2.67
N GLN A 343 -3.68 5.87 -3.22
CA GLN A 343 -3.91 5.60 -4.63
C GLN A 343 -5.39 5.42 -5.00
N GLN A 344 -6.33 5.60 -4.07
CA GLN A 344 -7.75 5.56 -4.43
C GLN A 344 -8.03 6.59 -5.53
N PRO A 345 -8.55 6.15 -6.69
CA PRO A 345 -8.64 6.99 -7.87
C PRO A 345 -9.52 8.20 -7.59
N ASP A 346 -9.13 9.35 -8.15
CA ASP A 346 -9.97 10.53 -8.21
C ASP A 346 -11.35 10.13 -8.79
N HIS A 347 -12.36 10.05 -7.93
CA HIS A 347 -13.72 9.64 -8.28
C HIS A 347 -14.37 10.62 -9.28
N SER A 348 -13.79 11.81 -9.50
CA SER A 348 -14.24 12.73 -10.54
C SER A 348 -14.00 12.22 -11.97
N GLN A 349 -13.17 11.17 -12.12
CA GLN A 349 -12.79 10.59 -13.41
C GLN A 349 -13.42 9.22 -13.70
N LEU A 350 -14.24 8.69 -12.78
CA LEU A 350 -14.99 7.45 -13.02
C LEU A 350 -16.22 7.72 -13.90
N PRO A 351 -16.68 6.73 -14.69
CA PRO A 351 -17.94 6.86 -15.40
C PRO A 351 -19.09 7.07 -14.41
N ALA A 352 -20.13 7.79 -14.86
CA ALA A 352 -21.32 7.94 -14.05
C ALA A 352 -21.92 6.55 -13.77
N ARG A 353 -22.39 6.31 -12.54
CA ARG A 353 -23.03 5.04 -12.16
C ARG A 353 -24.19 4.65 -13.09
N SER A 354 -24.87 5.64 -13.67
CA SER A 354 -25.91 5.43 -14.68
C SER A 354 -25.39 4.82 -15.99
N GLN A 355 -24.16 5.17 -16.41
CA GLN A 355 -23.50 4.59 -17.59
C GLN A 355 -23.11 3.13 -17.33
N ALA A 356 -22.45 2.85 -16.20
CA ALA A 356 -22.10 1.48 -15.80
C ALA A 356 -23.36 0.59 -15.71
N ALA A 357 -24.42 1.10 -15.08
CA ALA A 357 -25.70 0.38 -15.00
C ALA A 357 -26.39 0.21 -16.37
N ALA A 358 -26.20 1.14 -17.32
CA ALA A 358 -26.74 1.00 -18.67
C ALA A 358 -26.03 -0.11 -19.45
N VAL A 359 -24.70 -0.18 -19.36
CA VAL A 359 -23.88 -1.26 -19.93
C VAL A 359 -24.32 -2.61 -19.36
N GLN A 360 -24.41 -2.73 -18.03
CA GLN A 360 -24.80 -3.97 -17.37
C GLN A 360 -26.20 -4.44 -17.79
N ARG A 361 -27.19 -3.54 -17.83
CA ARG A 361 -28.55 -3.87 -18.29
C ARG A 361 -28.56 -4.34 -19.75
N TRP A 362 -27.86 -3.62 -20.62
CA TRP A 362 -27.80 -3.97 -22.04
C TRP A 362 -27.17 -5.36 -22.23
N LEU A 363 -26.09 -5.67 -21.52
CA LEU A 363 -25.47 -7.00 -21.59
C LEU A 363 -26.37 -8.10 -21.02
N ASP A 364 -27.11 -7.84 -19.94
CA ASP A 364 -28.07 -8.80 -19.38
C ASP A 364 -29.22 -9.08 -20.36
N ASP A 365 -29.75 -8.03 -21.02
CA ASP A 365 -30.78 -8.15 -22.06
C ASP A 365 -30.31 -8.98 -23.27
N HIS A 366 -29.01 -9.00 -23.55
CA HIS A 366 -28.41 -9.75 -24.67
C HIS A 366 -27.62 -10.99 -24.24
N ARG A 367 -27.72 -11.42 -22.98
CA ARG A 367 -26.90 -12.52 -22.44
C ARG A 367 -27.05 -13.83 -23.22
N GLU A 368 -28.24 -14.10 -23.77
CA GLU A 368 -28.51 -15.34 -24.51
C GLU A 368 -27.81 -15.34 -25.88
N GLU A 369 -27.67 -14.17 -26.52
CA GLU A 369 -26.84 -14.02 -27.72
C GLU A 369 -25.36 -14.21 -27.40
N MET A 370 -24.88 -13.65 -26.29
CA MET A 370 -23.49 -13.80 -25.85
C MET A 370 -23.15 -15.27 -25.53
N VAL A 371 -24.06 -16.00 -24.90
CA VAL A 371 -23.92 -17.45 -24.68
C VAL A 371 -23.94 -18.22 -25.99
N THR A 372 -24.76 -17.80 -26.96
CA THR A 372 -24.80 -18.41 -28.31
C THR A 372 -23.47 -18.22 -29.04
N ASP A 373 -22.85 -17.05 -28.93
CA ASP A 373 -21.52 -16.79 -29.48
C ASP A 373 -20.46 -17.69 -28.85
N LEU A 374 -20.48 -17.85 -27.52
CA LEU A 374 -19.56 -18.77 -26.86
C LEU A 374 -19.79 -20.22 -27.30
N ALA A 375 -21.04 -20.65 -27.46
CA ALA A 375 -21.35 -21.99 -27.96
C ALA A 375 -20.81 -22.21 -29.37
N ALA A 376 -21.01 -21.24 -30.28
CA ALA A 376 -20.52 -21.30 -31.65
C ALA A 376 -18.99 -21.27 -31.72
N TYR A 377 -18.34 -20.50 -30.86
CA TYR A 377 -16.88 -20.44 -30.77
C TYR A 377 -16.29 -21.72 -30.16
N THR A 378 -16.94 -22.28 -29.14
CA THR A 378 -16.53 -23.56 -28.53
C THR A 378 -16.64 -24.71 -29.53
N ALA A 379 -17.60 -24.65 -30.45
CA ALA A 379 -17.75 -25.63 -31.52
C ALA A 379 -16.62 -25.58 -32.57
N GLN A 380 -15.81 -24.51 -32.61
CA GLN A 380 -14.59 -24.48 -33.42
C GLN A 380 -13.48 -25.22 -32.67
N GLY A 381 -12.99 -26.33 -33.22
CA GLY A 381 -11.79 -26.98 -32.69
C GLY A 381 -10.58 -26.04 -32.83
N SER A 382 -9.75 -25.93 -31.80
CA SER A 382 -8.57 -25.07 -31.81
C SER A 382 -7.48 -25.66 -30.93
N SER A 383 -7.10 -26.90 -31.19
CA SER A 383 -5.98 -27.54 -30.48
C SER A 383 -4.68 -26.85 -30.87
N SER A 384 -3.82 -26.53 -29.91
CA SER A 384 -2.51 -25.91 -30.19
C SER A 384 -1.59 -26.79 -31.05
N ASP A 385 -1.85 -28.11 -31.09
CA ASP A 385 -1.10 -29.08 -31.88
C ASP A 385 -1.67 -29.31 -33.30
N ASP A 386 -2.74 -28.62 -33.69
CA ASP A 386 -3.47 -28.81 -34.96
C ASP A 386 -3.59 -27.49 -35.75
N LEU A 387 -2.62 -27.26 -36.65
CA LEU A 387 -2.52 -26.02 -37.45
C LEU A 387 -3.71 -25.79 -38.38
N ASP A 388 -4.32 -26.86 -38.91
CA ASP A 388 -5.50 -26.76 -39.77
C ASP A 388 -6.70 -26.29 -38.93
N ALA A 389 -6.90 -26.88 -37.75
CA ALA A 389 -7.95 -26.44 -36.82
C ALA A 389 -7.75 -24.99 -36.36
N LEU A 390 -6.50 -24.57 -36.09
CA LEU A 390 -6.20 -23.17 -35.74
C LEU A 390 -6.51 -22.21 -36.88
N THR A 391 -6.21 -22.58 -38.12
CA THR A 391 -6.49 -21.78 -39.32
C THR A 391 -8.00 -21.61 -39.53
N ASP A 392 -8.77 -22.70 -39.43
CA ASP A 392 -10.23 -22.68 -39.56
C ASP A 392 -10.88 -21.87 -38.43
N CYS A 393 -10.39 -22.03 -37.20
CA CYS A 393 -10.85 -21.26 -36.04
C CYS A 393 -10.60 -19.75 -36.21
N LEU A 394 -9.41 -19.36 -36.65
CA LEU A 394 -9.08 -17.95 -36.88
C LEU A 394 -9.91 -17.33 -38.01
N ALA A 395 -10.15 -18.09 -39.09
CA ALA A 395 -11.04 -17.65 -40.17
C ALA A 395 -12.48 -17.43 -39.67
N TRP A 396 -12.99 -18.33 -38.83
CA TRP A 396 -14.30 -18.18 -38.18
C TRP A 396 -14.34 -16.95 -37.26
N LEU A 397 -13.29 -16.74 -36.46
CA LEU A 397 -13.18 -15.59 -35.56
C LEU A 397 -13.22 -14.27 -36.32
N ARG A 398 -12.52 -14.16 -37.46
CA ARG A 398 -12.56 -12.95 -38.31
C ARG A 398 -13.96 -12.63 -38.80
N ASP A 399 -14.68 -13.62 -39.33
CA ASP A 399 -16.07 -13.48 -39.78
C ASP A 399 -17.02 -13.14 -38.62
N TRP A 400 -16.84 -13.76 -37.45
CA TRP A 400 -17.61 -13.42 -36.25
C TRP A 400 -17.35 -11.99 -35.74
N LEU A 401 -16.09 -11.55 -35.73
CA LEU A 401 -15.70 -10.19 -35.36
C LEU A 401 -16.32 -9.16 -36.32
N ASP A 402 -16.31 -9.42 -37.63
CA ASP A 402 -16.96 -8.54 -38.62
C ASP A 402 -18.47 -8.42 -38.37
N ARG A 403 -19.14 -9.53 -38.02
CA ARG A 403 -20.57 -9.51 -37.67
C ARG A 403 -20.88 -8.76 -36.37
N ARG A 404 -19.97 -8.77 -35.39
CA ARG A 404 -20.23 -8.21 -34.05
C ARG A 404 -19.75 -6.78 -33.87
N LEU A 405 -18.62 -6.42 -34.48
CA LEU A 405 -17.99 -5.10 -34.33
C LEU A 405 -17.94 -4.31 -35.63
N GLY A 406 -18.31 -4.92 -36.76
CA GLY A 406 -18.11 -4.34 -38.08
C GLY A 406 -16.65 -4.41 -38.54
N THR A 407 -16.39 -3.80 -39.69
CA THR A 407 -15.04 -3.75 -40.29
C THR A 407 -14.10 -2.90 -39.42
N PRO A 408 -12.89 -3.40 -39.10
CA PRO A 408 -11.90 -2.62 -38.38
C PRO A 408 -11.35 -1.47 -39.23
N GLU A 409 -10.67 -0.51 -38.59
CA GLU A 409 -9.93 0.54 -39.32
C GLU A 409 -8.70 -0.05 -40.04
N ASP A 410 -8.07 -1.04 -39.41
CA ASP A 410 -6.90 -1.74 -39.93
C ASP A 410 -6.89 -3.20 -39.42
N GLU A 411 -6.43 -4.12 -40.27
CA GLU A 411 -6.27 -5.54 -39.97
C GLU A 411 -4.92 -6.04 -40.49
N GLU A 412 -4.21 -6.78 -39.65
CA GLU A 412 -2.97 -7.45 -39.99
C GLU A 412 -3.04 -8.92 -39.55
N ILE A 413 -2.62 -9.83 -40.44
CA ILE A 413 -2.41 -11.25 -40.13
C ILE A 413 -0.92 -11.51 -40.25
N LEU A 414 -0.30 -11.99 -39.17
CA LEU A 414 1.11 -12.32 -39.12
C LEU A 414 1.27 -13.84 -39.20
N PRO A 415 1.71 -14.39 -40.35
CA PRO A 415 1.78 -15.82 -40.53
C PRO A 415 2.78 -16.48 -39.59
N ARG A 416 2.49 -17.70 -39.12
CA ARG A 416 3.43 -18.54 -38.35
C ARG A 416 3.57 -19.91 -38.99
N ALA A 417 4.81 -20.41 -39.04
CA ALA A 417 5.11 -21.67 -39.72
C ALA A 417 4.70 -22.90 -38.89
N ASP A 418 4.97 -22.84 -37.59
CA ASP A 418 4.82 -23.97 -36.67
C ASP A 418 3.81 -23.68 -35.54
N ALA A 419 2.96 -22.66 -35.72
CA ALA A 419 1.99 -22.17 -34.75
C ALA A 419 0.79 -21.52 -35.47
N GLY A 420 -0.27 -21.21 -34.74
CA GLY A 420 -1.38 -20.41 -35.26
C GLY A 420 -0.97 -18.98 -35.66
N ASP A 421 -1.52 -18.48 -36.76
CA ASP A 421 -1.32 -17.10 -37.20
C ASP A 421 -1.81 -16.08 -36.16
N ILE A 422 -1.16 -14.92 -36.11
CA ILE A 422 -1.55 -13.85 -35.18
C ILE A 422 -2.46 -12.87 -35.93
N LEU A 423 -3.61 -12.55 -35.34
CA LEU A 423 -4.52 -11.51 -35.84
C LEU A 423 -4.38 -10.25 -35.01
N VAL A 424 -4.14 -9.12 -35.67
CA VAL A 424 -4.17 -7.79 -35.06
C VAL A 424 -5.26 -6.98 -35.76
N ARG A 425 -6.27 -6.52 -35.03
CA ARG A 425 -7.33 -5.64 -35.53
C ARG A 425 -7.39 -4.34 -34.74
N ARG A 426 -7.44 -3.21 -35.43
CA ARG A 426 -7.48 -1.88 -34.81
C ARG A 426 -8.84 -1.24 -35.02
N TYR A 427 -9.46 -0.82 -33.92
CA TYR A 427 -10.75 -0.16 -33.89
C TYR A 427 -10.57 1.30 -33.45
N PRO A 428 -11.21 2.25 -34.14
CA PRO A 428 -10.98 3.67 -33.91
C PRO A 428 -11.58 4.11 -32.57
N VAL A 429 -11.15 5.27 -32.10
CA VAL A 429 -11.76 5.98 -30.97
C VAL A 429 -13.24 6.30 -31.23
N ARG A 430 -14.08 6.24 -30.19
CA ARG A 430 -15.50 6.63 -30.25
C ARG A 430 -15.81 7.60 -29.11
N GLY A 431 -16.13 8.85 -29.43
CA GLY A 431 -16.63 9.83 -28.44
C GLY A 431 -15.69 10.16 -27.28
N ALA A 432 -14.46 9.65 -27.24
CA ALA A 432 -13.51 9.94 -26.18
C ALA A 432 -13.05 11.40 -26.23
N THR A 433 -12.98 12.03 -25.06
CA THR A 433 -12.63 13.46 -24.90
C THR A 433 -11.29 13.66 -24.21
N THR A 434 -10.58 12.56 -23.92
CA THR A 434 -9.27 12.58 -23.27
C THR A 434 -8.17 13.19 -24.15
N ALA A 435 -7.18 13.81 -23.49
CA ALA A 435 -5.94 14.24 -24.13
C ALA A 435 -4.97 13.08 -24.40
N ASP A 436 -5.12 11.94 -23.71
CA ASP A 436 -4.32 10.73 -23.92
C ASP A 436 -4.91 9.89 -25.08
N SER A 437 -4.31 10.01 -26.26
CA SER A 437 -4.74 9.33 -27.47
C SER A 437 -4.24 7.89 -27.61
N ARG A 438 -3.48 7.37 -26.63
CA ARG A 438 -2.96 6.00 -26.69
C ARG A 438 -4.09 4.97 -26.68
N ALA A 439 -3.94 3.93 -27.50
CA ALA A 439 -4.92 2.85 -27.58
C ALA A 439 -4.89 1.94 -26.33
N VAL A 440 -5.98 1.23 -26.11
CA VAL A 440 -6.05 0.09 -25.19
C VAL A 440 -5.92 -1.19 -25.99
N THR A 441 -4.98 -2.07 -25.63
CA THR A 441 -4.82 -3.35 -26.31
C THR A 441 -5.63 -4.43 -25.58
N LEU A 442 -6.44 -5.17 -26.31
CA LEU A 442 -7.22 -6.31 -25.82
C LEU A 442 -6.53 -7.57 -26.30
N VAL A 443 -6.03 -8.40 -25.38
CA VAL A 443 -5.22 -9.57 -25.68
C VAL A 443 -5.98 -10.84 -25.31
N GLY A 444 -5.96 -11.82 -26.20
CA GLY A 444 -6.44 -13.16 -25.91
C GLY A 444 -5.86 -14.19 -26.85
N HIS A 445 -5.86 -15.45 -26.45
CA HIS A 445 -5.45 -16.55 -27.31
C HIS A 445 -6.68 -17.34 -27.80
N TYR A 446 -6.55 -17.99 -28.96
CA TYR A 446 -7.63 -18.77 -29.55
C TYR A 446 -7.33 -20.28 -29.61
N ASP A 447 -6.10 -20.68 -29.35
CA ASP A 447 -5.71 -22.07 -29.16
C ASP A 447 -6.14 -22.58 -27.77
N THR A 448 -6.13 -23.90 -27.60
CA THR A 448 -6.49 -24.60 -26.37
C THR A 448 -5.61 -25.85 -26.21
N VAL A 449 -5.36 -26.27 -24.97
CA VAL A 449 -4.68 -27.55 -24.67
C VAL A 449 -5.41 -28.82 -25.14
N TRP A 450 -6.65 -28.70 -25.61
CA TRP A 450 -7.51 -29.85 -25.84
C TRP A 450 -7.20 -30.54 -27.19
N PRO A 451 -6.90 -31.85 -27.22
CA PRO A 451 -6.61 -32.55 -28.47
C PRO A 451 -7.80 -32.55 -29.44
N THR A 452 -7.51 -32.56 -30.74
CA THR A 452 -8.51 -32.73 -31.81
C THR A 452 -9.40 -33.95 -31.56
N GLY A 453 -10.71 -33.78 -31.78
CA GLY A 453 -11.74 -34.79 -31.47
C GLY A 453 -12.34 -34.71 -30.06
N THR A 454 -11.82 -33.84 -29.17
CA THR A 454 -12.37 -33.66 -27.80
C THR A 454 -13.86 -33.29 -27.80
N LEU A 455 -14.29 -32.49 -28.78
CA LEU A 455 -15.68 -32.00 -28.92
C LEU A 455 -16.70 -33.13 -29.12
N ASP A 456 -16.31 -34.28 -29.69
CA ASP A 456 -17.22 -35.40 -29.94
C ASP A 456 -17.81 -35.98 -28.65
N THR A 457 -17.04 -35.91 -27.56
CA THR A 457 -17.42 -36.46 -26.26
C THR A 457 -17.78 -35.39 -25.24
N TRP A 458 -17.21 -34.20 -25.39
CA TRP A 458 -17.42 -33.07 -24.50
C TRP A 458 -17.69 -31.80 -25.31
N PRO A 459 -18.87 -31.67 -25.92
CA PRO A 459 -19.28 -30.45 -26.58
C PRO A 459 -19.63 -29.38 -25.55
N PHE A 460 -19.87 -28.15 -26.02
CA PHE A 460 -20.50 -27.10 -25.22
C PHE A 460 -21.80 -27.62 -24.58
N ARG A 461 -21.92 -27.44 -23.27
CA ARG A 461 -23.13 -27.74 -22.49
C ARG A 461 -23.39 -26.62 -21.50
N ARG A 462 -24.65 -26.21 -21.41
CA ARG A 462 -25.13 -25.26 -20.41
C ARG A 462 -26.19 -25.91 -19.54
N GLU A 463 -26.00 -25.79 -18.24
CA GLU A 463 -26.96 -26.18 -17.22
C GLU A 463 -27.21 -24.97 -16.31
N HIS A 464 -28.33 -24.29 -16.53
CA HIS A 464 -28.67 -23.02 -15.87
C HIS A 464 -27.60 -21.95 -16.10
N ASP A 465 -26.90 -21.56 -15.03
CA ASP A 465 -25.85 -20.56 -15.04
C ASP A 465 -24.49 -21.17 -15.39
N ARG A 466 -24.29 -22.48 -15.22
CA ARG A 466 -23.00 -23.14 -15.46
C ARG A 466 -22.85 -23.55 -16.92
N ILE A 467 -21.71 -23.23 -17.51
CA ILE A 467 -21.30 -23.63 -18.87
C ILE A 467 -20.06 -24.51 -18.77
N THR A 468 -20.03 -25.61 -19.51
CA THR A 468 -18.87 -26.52 -19.62
C THR A 468 -18.56 -26.82 -21.08
N GLY A 469 -17.28 -27.00 -21.40
CA GLY A 469 -16.80 -27.36 -22.72
C GLY A 469 -15.30 -27.05 -22.82
N PRO A 470 -14.61 -27.57 -23.84
CA PRO A 470 -13.18 -27.34 -24.01
C PRO A 470 -12.90 -25.86 -24.33
N GLY A 471 -12.11 -25.21 -23.49
CA GLY A 471 -11.67 -23.82 -23.66
C GLY A 471 -12.72 -22.78 -23.28
N VAL A 472 -13.89 -23.17 -22.75
CA VAL A 472 -14.93 -22.20 -22.33
C VAL A 472 -14.43 -21.28 -21.21
N PHE A 473 -13.56 -21.77 -20.34
CA PHE A 473 -12.94 -20.99 -19.29
C PHE A 473 -11.60 -20.42 -19.76
N ASP A 474 -10.81 -21.20 -20.49
CA ASP A 474 -9.44 -20.86 -20.88
C ASP A 474 -9.24 -20.91 -22.42
N MET A 475 -9.37 -19.80 -23.14
CA MET A 475 -9.95 -18.53 -22.67
C MET A 475 -11.09 -18.00 -23.55
N LYS A 476 -11.84 -18.90 -24.21
CA LYS A 476 -12.85 -18.53 -25.22
C LYS A 476 -13.93 -17.59 -24.70
N ALA A 477 -14.41 -17.77 -23.46
CA ALA A 477 -15.37 -16.83 -22.87
C ALA A 477 -14.76 -15.45 -22.62
N GLY A 478 -13.47 -15.38 -22.27
CA GLY A 478 -12.69 -14.15 -22.18
C GLY A 478 -12.76 -13.31 -23.45
N LEU A 479 -12.47 -13.95 -24.59
CA LEU A 479 -12.52 -13.29 -25.89
C LEU A 479 -13.94 -12.83 -26.25
N VAL A 480 -14.95 -13.66 -25.97
CA VAL A 480 -16.36 -13.27 -26.14
C VAL A 480 -16.70 -12.04 -25.30
N GLN A 481 -16.29 -11.99 -24.03
CA GLN A 481 -16.51 -10.85 -23.14
C GLN A 481 -15.85 -9.56 -23.68
N ALA A 482 -14.64 -9.64 -24.24
CA ALA A 482 -13.95 -8.49 -24.83
C ALA A 482 -14.73 -7.87 -25.99
N VAL A 483 -15.23 -8.72 -26.90
CA VAL A 483 -16.02 -8.29 -28.06
C VAL A 483 -17.36 -7.72 -27.63
N TRP A 484 -18.03 -8.38 -26.69
CA TRP A 484 -19.31 -7.90 -26.17
C TRP A 484 -19.19 -6.61 -25.37
N ALA A 485 -18.07 -6.37 -24.70
CA ALA A 485 -17.77 -5.09 -24.07
C ALA A 485 -17.70 -3.95 -25.10
N LEU A 486 -16.93 -4.12 -26.19
CA LEU A 486 -16.86 -3.13 -27.27
C LEU A 486 -18.23 -2.90 -27.94
N ARG A 487 -18.94 -3.99 -28.23
CA ARG A 487 -20.28 -3.93 -28.85
C ARG A 487 -21.27 -3.16 -27.97
N ALA A 488 -21.29 -3.42 -26.66
CA ALA A 488 -22.19 -2.72 -25.74
C ALA A 488 -21.92 -1.21 -25.72
N LEU A 489 -20.65 -0.79 -25.73
CA LEU A 489 -20.29 0.63 -25.75
C LEU A 489 -20.71 1.30 -27.06
N ASP A 490 -20.48 0.65 -28.19
CA ASP A 490 -20.83 1.18 -29.51
C ASP A 490 -22.36 1.30 -29.69
N GLU A 491 -23.13 0.29 -29.27
CA GLU A 491 -24.60 0.28 -29.36
C GLU A 491 -25.26 1.29 -28.40
N LEU A 492 -24.67 1.51 -27.22
CA LEU A 492 -25.14 2.51 -26.26
C LEU A 492 -24.64 3.93 -26.57
N GLY A 493 -23.76 4.09 -27.57
CA GLY A 493 -23.14 5.37 -27.91
C GLY A 493 -22.26 5.94 -26.79
N LEU A 494 -21.68 5.07 -25.94
CA LEU A 494 -20.80 5.45 -24.85
C LEU A 494 -19.36 5.66 -25.35
N PRO A 495 -18.60 6.58 -24.73
CA PRO A 495 -17.27 6.88 -25.19
C PRO A 495 -16.30 5.74 -24.85
N ARG A 496 -15.37 5.44 -25.77
CA ARG A 496 -14.26 4.49 -25.57
C ARG A 496 -12.99 4.93 -26.32
N PRO A 497 -11.80 4.60 -25.82
CA PRO A 497 -10.54 4.83 -26.54
C PRO A 497 -10.47 4.00 -27.83
N ALA A 498 -9.45 4.28 -28.65
CA ALA A 498 -9.06 3.36 -29.71
C ALA A 498 -8.64 2.01 -29.09
N CYS A 499 -8.96 0.91 -29.75
CA CYS A 499 -8.72 -0.43 -29.23
C CYS A 499 -7.97 -1.29 -30.25
N THR A 500 -6.90 -1.97 -29.82
CA THR A 500 -6.18 -2.96 -30.64
C THR A 500 -6.51 -4.35 -30.11
N LEU A 501 -7.20 -5.19 -30.87
CA LEU A 501 -7.43 -6.59 -30.54
C LEU A 501 -6.28 -7.44 -31.10
N VAL A 502 -5.61 -8.21 -30.25
CA VAL A 502 -4.49 -9.09 -30.63
C VAL A 502 -4.82 -10.52 -30.23
N LEU A 503 -4.84 -11.43 -31.20
CA LEU A 503 -5.12 -12.85 -31.03
C LEU A 503 -3.96 -13.72 -31.51
N ASN A 504 -3.44 -14.60 -30.66
CA ASN A 504 -2.43 -15.61 -31.00
C ASN A 504 -2.97 -17.03 -30.81
N GLY A 505 -2.32 -18.01 -31.46
CA GLY A 505 -2.73 -19.41 -31.48
C GLY A 505 -1.67 -20.37 -30.95
N ASP A 506 -0.83 -19.93 -30.01
CA ASP A 506 0.23 -20.75 -29.41
C ASP A 506 0.46 -20.46 -27.91
N GLU A 507 -0.47 -19.79 -27.22
CA GLU A 507 -0.29 -19.40 -25.81
C GLU A 507 -0.07 -20.64 -24.94
N GLU A 508 -0.87 -21.67 -25.16
CA GLU A 508 -0.90 -22.91 -24.37
C GLU A 508 0.39 -23.74 -24.54
N THR A 509 1.18 -23.42 -25.56
CA THR A 509 2.51 -24.04 -25.82
C THR A 509 3.67 -23.14 -25.40
N GLY A 510 3.37 -21.96 -24.85
CA GLY A 510 4.37 -21.02 -24.39
C GLY A 510 4.63 -19.84 -25.33
N SER A 511 3.71 -19.47 -26.22
CA SER A 511 3.79 -18.24 -27.05
C SER A 511 5.14 -18.03 -27.76
N HIS A 512 5.85 -19.11 -28.06
CA HIS A 512 7.23 -19.04 -28.55
C HIS A 512 7.30 -18.34 -29.90
N ALA A 513 6.25 -18.49 -30.72
CA ALA A 513 6.16 -17.88 -32.03
C ALA A 513 5.45 -16.52 -32.00
N SER A 514 4.69 -16.20 -30.96
CA SER A 514 3.85 -14.99 -30.92
C SER A 514 4.27 -13.88 -29.97
N HIS A 515 4.99 -14.18 -28.89
CA HIS A 515 5.18 -13.20 -27.82
C HIS A 515 5.80 -11.86 -28.27
N GLU A 516 6.80 -11.88 -29.17
CA GLU A 516 7.42 -10.65 -29.68
C GLU A 516 6.40 -9.77 -30.42
N ALA A 517 5.55 -10.38 -31.25
CA ALA A 517 4.52 -9.67 -32.01
C ALA A 517 3.37 -9.20 -31.11
N VAL A 518 3.02 -9.97 -30.07
CA VAL A 518 2.04 -9.53 -29.06
C VAL A 518 2.56 -8.29 -28.31
N VAL A 519 3.83 -8.28 -27.92
CA VAL A 519 4.48 -7.12 -27.29
C VAL A 519 4.55 -5.94 -28.26
N GLU A 520 4.90 -6.16 -29.52
CA GLU A 520 4.97 -5.12 -30.54
C GLU A 520 3.59 -4.48 -30.80
N ALA A 521 2.54 -5.29 -30.94
CA ALA A 521 1.18 -4.80 -31.16
C ALA A 521 0.64 -4.01 -29.97
N ALA A 522 1.09 -4.33 -28.75
CA ALA A 522 0.74 -3.63 -27.52
C ALA A 522 1.67 -2.45 -27.20
N ALA A 523 2.77 -2.26 -27.94
CA ALA A 523 3.77 -1.24 -27.64
C ALA A 523 3.15 0.17 -27.66
N GLY A 524 3.43 0.95 -26.61
CA GLY A 524 2.88 2.30 -26.47
C GLY A 524 1.39 2.36 -26.10
N SER A 525 0.76 1.22 -25.81
CA SER A 525 -0.61 1.19 -25.29
C SER A 525 -0.71 1.91 -23.96
N ARG A 526 -1.88 2.47 -23.70
CA ARG A 526 -2.24 3.00 -22.38
C ARG A 526 -2.36 1.88 -21.35
N LEU A 527 -2.97 0.78 -21.77
CA LEU A 527 -3.24 -0.41 -20.98
C LEU A 527 -3.35 -1.60 -21.94
N ALA A 528 -2.80 -2.75 -21.55
CA ALA A 528 -3.14 -4.04 -22.14
C ALA A 528 -4.09 -4.80 -21.19
N MET A 529 -5.28 -5.12 -21.68
CA MET A 529 -6.27 -5.94 -20.98
C MET A 529 -6.16 -7.38 -21.48
N VAL A 530 -5.74 -8.30 -20.62
CA VAL A 530 -5.56 -9.71 -20.94
C VAL A 530 -6.80 -10.48 -20.47
N PHE A 531 -7.56 -11.04 -21.40
CA PHE A 531 -8.88 -11.65 -21.14
C PHE A 531 -8.81 -13.11 -20.68
N GLU A 532 -7.65 -13.50 -20.19
CA GLU A 532 -7.44 -14.68 -19.37
C GLU A 532 -8.49 -14.83 -18.27
N ALA A 533 -8.72 -16.08 -17.88
CA ALA A 533 -9.70 -16.40 -16.84
C ALA A 533 -9.30 -15.81 -15.48
N ALA A 534 -10.28 -15.42 -14.67
CA ALA A 534 -10.08 -14.91 -13.32
C ALA A 534 -9.59 -16.01 -12.37
N ALA A 535 -8.86 -15.63 -11.32
CA ALA A 535 -8.42 -16.53 -10.26
C ALA A 535 -9.43 -16.52 -9.10
N ASP A 536 -10.35 -17.47 -9.08
CA ASP A 536 -11.47 -17.51 -8.13
C ASP A 536 -12.27 -16.18 -8.12
N GLY A 537 -12.47 -15.59 -9.31
CA GLY A 537 -13.10 -14.28 -9.48
C GLY A 537 -12.17 -13.07 -9.28
N SER A 538 -10.93 -13.26 -8.84
CA SER A 538 -9.95 -12.19 -8.71
C SER A 538 -9.26 -11.87 -10.04
N ILE A 539 -8.93 -10.60 -10.27
CA ILE A 539 -7.96 -10.22 -11.31
C ILE A 539 -6.55 -10.64 -10.88
N LYS A 540 -5.67 -10.85 -11.86
CA LYS A 540 -4.30 -11.31 -11.63
C LYS A 540 -3.35 -10.13 -11.74
N THR A 541 -2.77 -9.72 -10.62
CA THR A 541 -1.83 -8.59 -10.57
C THR A 541 -0.39 -9.02 -10.36
N ALA A 542 -0.17 -10.31 -10.19
CA ALA A 542 1.14 -10.93 -10.30
C ALA A 542 1.05 -12.36 -10.83
N ARG A 543 2.01 -12.76 -11.66
CA ARG A 543 2.20 -14.12 -12.15
C ARG A 543 3.66 -14.51 -12.04
N LYS A 544 3.91 -15.77 -11.63
CA LYS A 544 5.27 -16.29 -11.58
C LYS A 544 5.89 -16.37 -12.98
N GLY A 545 7.19 -16.13 -13.07
CA GLY A 545 7.99 -16.51 -14.24
C GLY A 545 8.21 -18.01 -14.28
N VAL A 546 8.44 -18.55 -15.48
CA VAL A 546 8.58 -19.99 -15.73
C VAL A 546 9.90 -20.25 -16.47
N GLY A 547 10.76 -21.06 -15.88
CA GLY A 547 11.99 -21.55 -16.46
C GLY A 547 11.93 -23.05 -16.69
N LEU A 548 12.25 -23.46 -17.91
CA LEU A 548 12.27 -24.86 -18.32
C LEU A 548 13.71 -25.22 -18.68
N PHE A 549 14.35 -26.04 -17.85
CA PHE A 549 15.75 -26.40 -17.99
C PHE A 549 15.94 -27.92 -18.12
N THR A 550 17.01 -28.33 -18.77
CA THR A 550 17.47 -29.72 -18.79
C THR A 550 18.88 -29.78 -18.23
N LEU A 551 19.07 -30.51 -17.13
CA LEU A 551 20.39 -30.83 -16.60
C LEU A 551 20.83 -32.19 -17.15
N THR A 552 21.92 -32.20 -17.91
CA THR A 552 22.55 -33.39 -18.46
C THR A 552 23.87 -33.65 -17.76
N VAL A 553 24.10 -34.89 -17.35
CA VAL A 553 25.39 -35.37 -16.86
C VAL A 553 25.98 -36.38 -17.82
N THR A 554 27.26 -36.20 -18.15
CA THR A 554 28.07 -37.16 -18.91
C THR A 554 29.15 -37.73 -17.99
N GLY A 555 29.19 -39.04 -17.88
CA GLY A 555 30.16 -39.80 -17.09
C GLY A 555 31.03 -40.70 -17.96
N THR A 556 31.56 -41.78 -17.39
CA THR A 556 32.36 -42.79 -18.09
C THR A 556 31.83 -44.18 -17.79
N GLU A 557 31.48 -44.92 -18.84
CA GLU A 557 30.99 -46.30 -18.70
C GLU A 557 32.09 -47.27 -18.28
N ALA A 558 31.74 -48.23 -17.44
CA ALA A 558 32.60 -49.33 -17.04
C ALA A 558 31.74 -50.53 -16.62
N HIS A 559 32.31 -51.74 -16.63
CA HIS A 559 31.60 -52.92 -16.16
C HIS A 559 31.53 -52.92 -14.64
N ALA A 560 30.33 -52.80 -14.07
CA ALA A 560 30.12 -52.55 -12.64
C ALA A 560 30.76 -53.60 -11.72
N GLY A 561 30.89 -54.86 -12.16
CA GLY A 561 31.53 -55.94 -11.39
C GLY A 561 33.00 -56.25 -11.72
N LEU A 562 33.48 -55.90 -12.92
CA LEU A 562 34.84 -56.30 -13.38
C LEU A 562 35.83 -55.15 -13.21
N ASP A 563 35.37 -53.91 -13.33
CA ASP A 563 36.18 -52.72 -13.13
C ASP A 563 35.35 -51.61 -12.46
N PRO A 564 35.00 -51.79 -11.17
CA PRO A 564 34.10 -50.88 -10.45
C PRO A 564 34.67 -49.46 -10.27
N THR A 565 35.98 -49.26 -10.43
CA THR A 565 36.65 -47.98 -10.21
C THR A 565 36.97 -47.20 -11.49
N ALA A 566 37.01 -47.84 -12.66
CA ALA A 566 37.31 -47.17 -13.92
C ALA A 566 36.19 -46.26 -14.41
N GLY A 567 34.94 -46.50 -14.01
CA GLY A 567 33.79 -45.69 -14.40
C GLY A 567 33.58 -44.45 -13.52
N ALA A 568 32.79 -43.52 -14.05
CA ALA A 568 32.23 -42.38 -13.33
C ALA A 568 30.73 -42.31 -13.63
N SER A 569 29.90 -42.54 -12.62
CA SER A 569 28.45 -42.73 -12.81
C SER A 569 27.73 -41.40 -13.01
N ALA A 570 27.18 -41.19 -14.20
CA ALA A 570 26.34 -40.04 -14.51
C ALA A 570 25.04 -40.02 -13.71
N VAL A 571 24.51 -41.20 -13.35
CA VAL A 571 23.29 -41.33 -12.53
C VAL A 571 23.55 -40.89 -11.10
N ASP A 572 24.68 -41.30 -10.49
CA ASP A 572 25.01 -40.93 -9.12
C ASP A 572 25.29 -39.43 -9.00
N GLU A 573 26.00 -38.87 -9.98
CA GLU A 573 26.25 -37.44 -10.07
C GLU A 573 24.94 -36.66 -10.29
N LEU A 574 24.08 -37.08 -11.23
CA LEU A 574 22.78 -36.42 -11.45
C LEU A 574 21.92 -36.43 -10.18
N ALA A 575 21.90 -37.54 -9.42
CA ALA A 575 21.18 -37.62 -8.16
C ALA A 575 21.68 -36.58 -7.14
N GLN A 576 22.99 -36.37 -7.04
CA GLN A 576 23.57 -35.33 -6.18
C GLN A 576 23.18 -33.92 -6.63
N GLN A 577 23.22 -33.66 -7.94
CA GLN A 577 22.85 -32.36 -8.51
C GLN A 577 21.36 -32.06 -8.32
N ILE A 578 20.47 -33.05 -8.47
CA ILE A 578 19.03 -32.89 -8.20
C ILE A 578 18.80 -32.49 -6.73
N LEU A 579 19.49 -33.13 -5.79
CA LEU A 579 19.42 -32.76 -4.37
C LEU A 579 19.93 -31.34 -4.13
N HIS A 580 20.97 -30.91 -4.85
CA HIS A 580 21.48 -29.55 -4.76
C HIS A 580 20.47 -28.52 -5.32
N VAL A 581 19.94 -28.75 -6.52
CA VAL A 581 18.97 -27.84 -7.17
C VAL A 581 17.67 -27.76 -6.39
N ASN A 582 17.20 -28.86 -5.79
CA ASN A 582 16.01 -28.85 -4.93
C ASN A 582 16.17 -27.97 -3.67
N ARG A 583 17.40 -27.74 -3.19
CA ARG A 583 17.66 -26.80 -2.08
C ARG A 583 17.52 -25.33 -2.47
N LEU A 584 17.41 -25.03 -3.76
CA LEU A 584 17.17 -23.66 -4.24
C LEU A 584 15.70 -23.25 -4.09
N ARG A 585 14.80 -24.20 -3.84
CA ARG A 585 13.39 -23.97 -3.54
C ARG A 585 13.26 -23.09 -2.30
N ASP A 586 12.44 -22.05 -2.42
CA ASP A 586 12.12 -21.15 -1.33
C ASP A 586 10.67 -20.70 -1.52
N HIS A 587 9.75 -21.41 -0.87
CA HIS A 587 8.33 -21.13 -1.04
C HIS A 587 7.91 -19.78 -0.44
N GLU A 588 8.64 -19.31 0.58
CA GLU A 588 8.39 -18.02 1.23
C GLU A 588 8.81 -16.87 0.31
N ALA A 589 9.96 -16.99 -0.35
CA ALA A 589 10.39 -16.08 -1.42
C ALA A 589 9.65 -16.30 -2.76
N GLY A 590 8.74 -17.27 -2.83
CA GLY A 590 7.90 -17.53 -4.01
C GLY A 590 8.55 -18.40 -5.10
N THR A 591 9.66 -19.07 -4.81
CA THR A 591 10.37 -19.99 -5.72
C THR A 591 9.99 -21.45 -5.53
N SER A 592 9.53 -22.10 -6.60
CA SER A 592 9.29 -23.54 -6.66
C SER A 592 10.17 -24.19 -7.70
N VAL A 593 10.82 -25.31 -7.34
CA VAL A 593 11.66 -26.11 -8.22
C VAL A 593 11.07 -27.51 -8.28
N ASN A 594 10.74 -27.99 -9.47
CA ASN A 594 10.23 -29.32 -9.71
C ASN A 594 11.13 -30.07 -10.70
N VAL A 595 11.60 -31.26 -10.31
CA VAL A 595 12.31 -32.18 -11.22
C VAL A 595 11.32 -33.29 -11.58
N GLY A 596 10.63 -33.11 -12.69
CA GLY A 596 9.49 -33.97 -13.06
C GLY A 596 9.88 -35.24 -13.81
N VAL A 597 10.99 -35.21 -14.55
CA VAL A 597 11.41 -36.31 -15.43
C VAL A 597 12.91 -36.58 -15.24
N ILE A 598 13.28 -37.84 -15.09
CA ILE A 598 14.66 -38.31 -14.95
C ILE A 598 14.87 -39.51 -15.87
N GLU A 599 16.00 -39.54 -16.57
CA GLU A 599 16.44 -40.65 -17.41
C GLU A 599 17.95 -40.88 -17.23
N GLY A 600 18.41 -42.14 -17.26
CA GLY A 600 19.85 -42.40 -17.22
C GLY A 600 20.24 -43.88 -17.15
N GLY A 601 21.44 -44.17 -17.64
CA GLY A 601 21.97 -45.53 -17.73
C GLY A 601 21.40 -46.34 -18.90
N THR A 602 22.07 -47.46 -19.21
CA THR A 602 21.70 -48.36 -20.31
C THR A 602 21.34 -49.75 -19.81
N ARG A 603 22.09 -50.28 -18.84
CA ARG A 603 21.85 -51.57 -18.17
C ARG A 603 22.35 -51.52 -16.72
N SER A 604 21.83 -52.41 -15.87
CA SER A 604 22.17 -52.46 -14.44
C SER A 604 23.62 -52.87 -14.13
N ASN A 605 24.30 -53.56 -15.06
CA ASN A 605 25.69 -54.01 -14.89
C ASN A 605 26.73 -53.10 -15.57
N VAL A 606 26.32 -51.92 -16.03
CA VAL A 606 27.19 -50.93 -16.66
C VAL A 606 27.08 -49.62 -15.88
N THR A 607 28.21 -49.07 -15.44
CA THR A 607 28.25 -47.71 -14.85
C THR A 607 27.69 -46.72 -15.87
N ALA A 608 26.69 -45.92 -15.47
CA ALA A 608 25.96 -45.07 -16.41
C ALA A 608 26.84 -43.97 -17.01
N GLY A 609 27.00 -43.96 -18.33
CA GLY A 609 27.75 -42.91 -19.04
C GLY A 609 26.97 -41.62 -19.27
N ARG A 610 25.64 -41.64 -19.15
CA ARG A 610 24.78 -40.47 -19.37
C ARG A 610 23.52 -40.54 -18.51
N ALA A 611 23.10 -39.40 -18.00
CA ALA A 611 21.81 -39.19 -17.34
C ALA A 611 21.32 -37.75 -17.58
N ARG A 612 20.01 -37.53 -17.57
CA ARG A 612 19.39 -36.19 -17.68
C ARG A 612 18.17 -36.04 -16.76
N ALA A 613 17.91 -34.80 -16.36
CA ALA A 613 16.72 -34.41 -15.62
C ALA A 613 16.10 -33.15 -16.22
N HIS A 614 14.76 -33.09 -16.24
CA HIS A 614 14.00 -31.93 -16.70
C HIS A 614 13.44 -31.16 -15.50
N LEU A 615 13.68 -29.84 -15.50
CA LEU A 615 13.37 -28.94 -14.40
C LEU A 615 12.31 -27.93 -14.83
N ASP A 616 11.21 -27.85 -14.08
CA ASP A 616 10.25 -26.74 -14.09
C ASP A 616 10.53 -25.89 -12.86
N ILE A 617 10.97 -24.65 -13.08
CA ILE A 617 11.26 -23.70 -12.02
C ILE A 617 10.36 -22.48 -12.18
N ARG A 618 9.66 -22.12 -11.11
CA ARG A 618 8.82 -20.93 -11.06
C ARG A 618 9.30 -19.97 -10.00
N VAL A 619 9.31 -18.68 -10.33
CA VAL A 619 9.83 -17.63 -9.46
C VAL A 619 8.84 -16.47 -9.40
N ALA A 620 8.63 -15.90 -8.22
CA ALA A 620 7.68 -14.80 -8.01
C ALA A 620 8.26 -13.41 -8.29
N SER A 621 9.59 -13.29 -8.38
CA SER A 621 10.28 -12.01 -8.58
C SER A 621 11.47 -12.12 -9.53
N ASP A 622 11.87 -10.98 -10.13
CA ASP A 622 13.08 -10.96 -10.96
C ASP A 622 14.35 -11.24 -10.14
N ALA A 623 14.37 -10.82 -8.86
CA ALA A 623 15.46 -11.12 -7.95
C ALA A 623 15.65 -12.65 -7.77
N GLU A 624 14.55 -13.39 -7.63
CA GLU A 624 14.56 -14.85 -7.55
C GLU A 624 14.95 -15.49 -8.88
N ARG A 625 14.50 -14.94 -10.02
CA ARG A 625 14.94 -15.35 -11.36
C ARG A 625 16.47 -15.27 -11.49
N GLN A 626 17.06 -14.14 -11.07
CA GLN A 626 18.50 -13.92 -11.10
C GLN A 626 19.26 -14.82 -10.11
N ARG A 627 18.69 -15.09 -8.92
CA ARG A 627 19.27 -16.03 -7.95
C ARG A 627 19.36 -17.45 -8.52
N ILE A 628 18.26 -17.95 -9.08
CA ILE A 628 18.21 -19.28 -9.70
C ILE A 628 19.15 -19.36 -10.91
N THR A 629 19.14 -18.35 -11.79
CA THR A 629 20.03 -18.33 -12.96
C THR A 629 21.50 -18.43 -12.55
N ARG A 630 21.92 -17.65 -11.54
CA ARG A 630 23.29 -17.72 -11.00
C ARG A 630 23.60 -19.07 -10.36
N ALA A 631 22.64 -19.67 -9.65
CA ALA A 631 22.82 -20.98 -9.02
C ALA A 631 22.98 -22.10 -10.05
N LEU A 632 22.16 -22.12 -11.10
CA LEU A 632 22.27 -23.12 -12.18
C LEU A 632 23.58 -22.98 -12.95
N ALA A 633 24.02 -21.75 -13.28
CA ALA A 633 25.33 -21.49 -13.88
C ALA A 633 26.50 -21.85 -12.94
N GLY A 634 26.25 -21.85 -11.64
CA GLY A 634 27.20 -22.16 -10.58
C GLY A 634 27.39 -23.66 -10.30
N LEU A 635 26.60 -24.56 -10.89
CA LEU A 635 26.69 -25.99 -10.63
C LEU A 635 28.10 -26.54 -10.98
N ARG A 636 28.61 -27.43 -10.12
CA ARG A 636 29.90 -28.10 -10.28
C ARG A 636 29.74 -29.59 -10.01
N PRO A 637 30.41 -30.46 -10.79
CA PRO A 637 30.34 -31.90 -10.56
C PRO A 637 31.02 -32.26 -9.24
N ALA A 638 30.44 -33.20 -8.50
CA ALA A 638 31.04 -33.76 -7.29
C ALA A 638 32.17 -34.74 -7.65
N ASP A 639 31.97 -35.60 -8.66
CA ASP A 639 33.04 -36.37 -9.28
C ASP A 639 33.62 -35.60 -10.46
N THR A 640 34.88 -35.14 -10.32
CA THR A 640 35.61 -34.39 -11.35
C THR A 640 35.78 -35.11 -12.69
N ARG A 641 35.50 -36.41 -12.77
CA ARG A 641 35.50 -37.20 -14.01
C ARG A 641 34.18 -37.11 -14.79
N THR A 642 33.16 -36.47 -14.21
CA THR A 642 31.88 -36.20 -14.87
C THR A 642 31.82 -34.77 -15.39
N ARG A 643 30.94 -34.52 -16.36
CA ARG A 643 30.66 -33.20 -16.94
C ARG A 643 29.17 -32.90 -16.80
N LEU A 644 28.87 -31.69 -16.34
CA LEU A 644 27.52 -31.14 -16.26
C LEU A 644 27.24 -30.20 -17.44
N GLU A 645 26.02 -30.22 -17.94
CA GLU A 645 25.52 -29.31 -18.96
C GLU A 645 24.07 -28.95 -18.63
N VAL A 646 23.80 -27.66 -18.45
CA VAL A 646 22.43 -27.14 -18.26
C VAL A 646 22.02 -26.43 -19.55
N THR A 647 20.93 -26.87 -20.15
CA THR A 647 20.29 -26.23 -21.31
C THR A 647 18.86 -25.80 -20.97
N GLY A 648 18.22 -25.04 -21.87
CA GLY A 648 16.91 -24.44 -21.63
C GLY A 648 17.01 -22.98 -21.20
N ASP A 649 15.87 -22.34 -20.98
CA ASP A 649 15.79 -20.90 -20.68
C ASP A 649 14.52 -20.58 -19.86
N TRP A 650 14.42 -19.32 -19.45
CA TRP A 650 13.20 -18.70 -18.97
C TRP A 650 12.22 -18.53 -20.14
N ASN A 651 11.21 -19.39 -20.19
CA ASN A 651 10.12 -19.29 -21.16
C ASN A 651 9.28 -18.04 -20.89
N ARG A 652 8.82 -17.87 -19.64
CA ARG A 652 7.98 -16.72 -19.24
C ARG A 652 8.73 -15.83 -18.28
N PRO A 653 8.81 -14.51 -18.53
CA PRO A 653 9.35 -13.56 -17.55
C PRO A 653 8.41 -13.44 -16.35
N VAL A 654 8.84 -12.74 -15.30
CA VAL A 654 8.00 -12.52 -14.12
C VAL A 654 7.04 -11.36 -14.37
N PHE A 655 5.79 -11.52 -13.94
CA PHE A 655 4.82 -10.44 -13.85
C PHE A 655 4.68 -10.05 -12.37
N GLU A 656 5.30 -8.94 -11.99
CA GLU A 656 5.18 -8.35 -10.65
C GLU A 656 4.06 -7.30 -10.60
N ARG A 657 3.47 -7.11 -9.41
CA ARG A 657 2.50 -6.03 -9.14
C ARG A 657 3.22 -4.68 -9.08
N SER A 658 3.52 -4.10 -10.24
CA SER A 658 4.11 -2.78 -10.36
C SER A 658 3.12 -1.68 -9.95
N ALA A 659 3.61 -0.44 -9.78
CA ALA A 659 2.75 0.71 -9.49
C ALA A 659 1.70 0.97 -10.59
N GLN A 660 2.04 0.72 -11.85
CA GLN A 660 1.12 0.86 -12.98
C GLN A 660 0.04 -0.24 -12.96
N VAL A 661 0.43 -1.48 -12.66
CA VAL A 661 -0.51 -2.60 -12.52
C VAL A 661 -1.48 -2.33 -11.36
N ALA A 662 -0.96 -1.82 -10.24
CA ALA A 662 -1.76 -1.39 -9.10
C ALA A 662 -2.79 -0.31 -9.48
N GLU A 663 -2.36 0.72 -10.21
CA GLU A 663 -3.23 1.81 -10.67
C GLU A 663 -4.43 1.29 -11.48
N PHE A 664 -4.19 0.38 -12.44
CA PHE A 664 -5.26 -0.16 -13.27
C PHE A 664 -6.10 -1.22 -12.54
N ALA A 665 -5.54 -1.93 -11.56
CA ALA A 665 -6.29 -2.80 -10.66
C ALA A 665 -7.24 -1.98 -9.77
N ASP A 666 -6.79 -0.85 -9.24
CA ASP A 666 -7.62 0.07 -8.44
C ASP A 666 -8.73 0.70 -9.30
N LEU A 667 -8.42 1.07 -10.55
CA LEU A 667 -9.43 1.51 -11.52
C LEU A 667 -10.48 0.43 -11.78
N ALA A 668 -10.06 -0.81 -12.03
CA ALA A 668 -10.97 -1.93 -12.26
C ALA A 668 -11.85 -2.19 -11.02
N SER A 669 -11.27 -2.13 -9.82
CA SER A 669 -12.01 -2.27 -8.56
C SER A 669 -13.05 -1.16 -8.39
N ALA A 670 -12.70 0.10 -8.65
CA ALA A 670 -13.65 1.20 -8.61
C ALA A 670 -14.77 1.05 -9.66
N CYS A 671 -14.46 0.55 -10.86
CA CYS A 671 -15.46 0.22 -11.87
C CYS A 671 -16.38 -0.93 -11.44
N ALA A 672 -15.85 -1.95 -10.76
CA ALA A 672 -16.66 -3.05 -10.21
C ALA A 672 -17.64 -2.57 -9.13
N GLU A 673 -17.23 -1.63 -8.27
CA GLU A 673 -18.10 -1.03 -7.25
C GLU A 673 -19.28 -0.25 -7.88
N LEU A 674 -19.08 0.38 -9.04
CA LEU A 674 -20.17 1.01 -9.79
C LEU A 674 -21.19 -0.02 -10.30
N LEU A 675 -20.73 -1.22 -10.64
CA LEU A 675 -21.53 -2.36 -11.11
C LEU A 675 -22.14 -3.18 -9.96
N GLY A 676 -21.78 -2.87 -8.71
CA GLY A 676 -22.38 -3.45 -7.52
C GLY A 676 -21.72 -4.73 -7.01
N PHE A 677 -20.47 -5.01 -7.39
CA PHE A 677 -19.70 -6.14 -6.85
C PHE A 677 -18.28 -5.71 -6.45
N GLY A 678 -17.65 -6.49 -5.57
CA GLY A 678 -16.25 -6.26 -5.17
C GLY A 678 -15.29 -7.05 -6.07
N LEU A 679 -14.17 -6.42 -6.43
CA LEU A 679 -13.12 -7.07 -7.20
C LEU A 679 -11.87 -7.25 -6.33
N SER A 680 -11.39 -8.48 -6.24
CA SER A 680 -10.16 -8.82 -5.52
C SER A 680 -8.99 -9.04 -6.49
N GLU A 681 -7.79 -8.97 -5.94
CA GLU A 681 -6.54 -9.27 -6.65
C GLU A 681 -5.95 -10.60 -6.19
N ALA A 682 -5.26 -11.29 -7.10
CA ALA A 682 -4.53 -12.52 -6.81
C ALA A 682 -3.12 -12.52 -7.42
N SER A 683 -2.20 -13.18 -6.72
CA SER A 683 -0.92 -13.63 -7.26
C SER A 683 -1.01 -15.12 -7.57
N VAL A 684 -0.70 -15.51 -8.81
CA VAL A 684 -0.86 -16.91 -9.26
C VAL A 684 0.45 -17.51 -9.76
N GLY A 685 0.53 -18.84 -9.67
CA GLY A 685 1.68 -19.61 -10.15
C GLY A 685 1.69 -19.86 -11.67
N GLY A 686 0.56 -19.67 -12.36
CA GLY A 686 0.43 -19.84 -13.81
C GLY A 686 0.82 -18.57 -14.56
N ALA A 687 1.49 -18.72 -15.70
CA ALA A 687 1.87 -17.63 -16.58
C ALA A 687 0.79 -17.35 -17.64
N SER A 688 0.94 -16.26 -18.39
CA SER A 688 0.15 -15.89 -19.57
C SER A 688 0.99 -15.00 -20.48
N ASP A 689 0.43 -14.53 -21.59
CA ASP A 689 1.03 -13.45 -22.40
C ASP A 689 1.17 -12.12 -21.63
N GLY A 690 0.38 -11.93 -20.56
CA GLY A 690 0.52 -10.79 -19.63
C GLY A 690 1.91 -10.68 -19.02
N ASN A 691 2.63 -11.81 -18.86
CA ASN A 691 4.00 -11.81 -18.41
C ASN A 691 4.94 -11.05 -19.36
N PHE A 692 4.84 -11.28 -20.67
CA PHE A 692 5.70 -10.60 -21.65
C PHE A 692 5.41 -9.11 -21.72
N LEU A 693 4.12 -8.74 -21.68
CA LEU A 693 3.67 -7.35 -21.70
C LEU A 693 4.17 -6.58 -20.48
N ALA A 694 4.01 -7.15 -19.28
CA ALA A 694 4.49 -6.55 -18.04
C ALA A 694 6.02 -6.40 -18.04
N ALA A 695 6.74 -7.42 -18.52
CA ALA A 695 8.20 -7.37 -18.64
C ALA A 695 8.70 -6.32 -19.65
N ALA A 696 7.90 -6.01 -20.68
CA ALA A 696 8.16 -4.93 -21.64
C ALA A 696 7.81 -3.53 -21.08
N GLY A 697 7.33 -3.43 -19.84
CA GLY A 697 6.95 -2.16 -19.22
C GLY A 697 5.60 -1.61 -19.69
N ILE A 698 4.77 -2.45 -20.31
CA ILE A 698 3.41 -2.08 -20.71
C ILE A 698 2.50 -2.30 -19.49
N PRO A 699 1.63 -1.34 -19.13
CA PRO A 699 0.66 -1.56 -18.06
C PRO A 699 -0.30 -2.70 -18.41
N VAL A 700 -0.53 -3.62 -17.47
CA VAL A 700 -1.34 -4.83 -17.69
C VAL A 700 -2.49 -4.90 -16.67
N LEU A 701 -3.68 -5.23 -17.16
CA LEU A 701 -4.81 -5.71 -16.37
C LEU A 701 -5.16 -7.14 -16.85
N ASP A 702 -4.81 -8.15 -16.06
CA ASP A 702 -4.93 -9.57 -16.41
C ASP A 702 -5.99 -10.26 -15.54
N GLY A 703 -6.54 -11.38 -16.02
CA GLY A 703 -7.57 -12.14 -15.34
C GLY A 703 -8.93 -11.45 -15.36
N ILE A 704 -9.15 -10.53 -16.31
CA ILE A 704 -10.43 -9.82 -16.44
C ILE A 704 -11.51 -10.67 -17.16
N GLY A 705 -11.13 -11.83 -17.71
CA GLY A 705 -12.01 -12.70 -18.46
C GLY A 705 -12.91 -13.60 -17.61
N ALA A 706 -13.06 -14.85 -18.03
CA ALA A 706 -14.04 -15.80 -17.50
C ALA A 706 -13.97 -16.00 -15.98
N VAL A 707 -15.12 -16.10 -15.30
CA VAL A 707 -15.21 -16.52 -13.89
C VAL A 707 -15.70 -17.96 -13.86
N GLY A 708 -14.96 -18.83 -13.17
CA GLY A 708 -15.12 -20.26 -13.32
C GLY A 708 -13.95 -21.03 -12.71
N SER A 709 -13.75 -22.26 -13.16
CA SER A 709 -12.69 -23.14 -12.64
C SER A 709 -12.36 -24.28 -13.58
N GLY A 710 -11.25 -24.97 -13.29
CA GLY A 710 -10.90 -26.23 -13.96
C GLY A 710 -10.18 -26.05 -15.29
N ALA A 711 -9.40 -24.98 -15.47
CA ALA A 711 -8.47 -24.85 -16.58
C ALA A 711 -7.64 -26.13 -16.74
N HIS A 712 -7.47 -26.57 -17.99
CA HIS A 712 -6.76 -27.80 -18.38
C HIS A 712 -7.33 -29.10 -17.76
N ALA A 713 -8.56 -29.09 -17.26
CA ALA A 713 -9.20 -30.24 -16.63
C ALA A 713 -10.62 -30.49 -17.17
N ARG A 714 -11.10 -31.74 -17.12
CA ARG A 714 -12.47 -32.08 -17.58
C ARG A 714 -13.59 -31.43 -16.75
N SER A 715 -13.23 -30.84 -15.62
CA SER A 715 -14.13 -30.03 -14.80
C SER A 715 -14.26 -28.59 -15.31
N GLU A 716 -13.56 -28.19 -16.39
CA GLU A 716 -13.56 -26.83 -16.94
C GLU A 716 -14.97 -26.27 -17.07
N ASN A 717 -15.17 -25.08 -16.51
CA ASN A 717 -16.45 -24.40 -16.52
C ASN A 717 -16.31 -22.90 -16.33
N THR A 718 -17.32 -22.18 -16.83
CA THR A 718 -17.56 -20.75 -16.60
C THR A 718 -19.04 -20.54 -16.25
N SER A 719 -19.45 -19.31 -15.93
CA SER A 719 -20.85 -18.96 -15.67
C SER A 719 -21.43 -17.91 -16.60
N VAL A 720 -22.73 -17.98 -16.91
CA VAL A 720 -23.45 -16.97 -17.72
C VAL A 720 -23.43 -15.63 -17.00
N SER A 721 -23.73 -15.63 -15.70
CA SER A 721 -23.66 -14.44 -14.85
C SER A 721 -22.26 -13.80 -14.86
N GLY A 722 -21.20 -14.61 -14.76
CA GLY A 722 -19.81 -14.17 -14.82
C GLY A 722 -19.42 -13.63 -16.20
N MET A 723 -19.99 -14.18 -17.28
CA MET A 723 -19.85 -13.61 -18.62
C MET A 723 -20.36 -12.17 -18.68
N VAL A 724 -21.59 -11.93 -18.20
CA VAL A 724 -22.20 -10.59 -18.20
C VAL A 724 -21.43 -9.64 -17.29
N GLU A 725 -21.09 -10.07 -16.07
CA GLU A 725 -20.36 -9.26 -15.09
C GLU A 725 -19.03 -8.74 -15.64
N ARG A 726 -18.23 -9.62 -16.26
CA ARG A 726 -16.89 -9.29 -16.72
C ARG A 726 -16.88 -8.51 -18.04
N ALA A 727 -17.82 -8.77 -18.94
CA ALA A 727 -18.03 -7.92 -20.10
C ALA A 727 -18.43 -6.49 -19.67
N ALA A 728 -19.30 -6.36 -18.66
CA ALA A 728 -19.69 -5.06 -18.12
C ALA A 728 -18.53 -4.35 -17.43
N LEU A 729 -17.70 -5.08 -16.68
CA LEU A 729 -16.48 -4.56 -16.06
C LEU A 729 -15.51 -4.02 -17.12
N ALA A 730 -15.18 -4.83 -18.13
CA ALA A 730 -14.28 -4.44 -19.20
C ALA A 730 -14.78 -3.19 -19.94
N ALA A 731 -16.08 -3.14 -20.27
CA ALA A 731 -16.70 -1.97 -20.88
C ALA A 731 -16.62 -0.73 -19.97
N THR A 732 -16.88 -0.89 -18.66
CA THR A 732 -16.84 0.23 -17.70
C THR A 732 -15.43 0.79 -17.52
N VAL A 733 -14.41 -0.08 -17.52
CA VAL A 733 -12.99 0.34 -17.52
C VAL A 733 -12.67 1.12 -18.79
N LEU A 734 -13.10 0.65 -19.97
CA LEU A 734 -12.88 1.36 -21.23
C LEU A 734 -13.55 2.74 -21.26
N VAL A 735 -14.75 2.90 -20.70
CA VAL A 735 -15.40 4.21 -20.56
C VAL A 735 -14.62 5.12 -19.62
N ALA A 736 -14.12 4.60 -18.50
CA ALA A 736 -13.30 5.38 -17.57
C ALA A 736 -12.03 5.91 -18.27
N LEU A 737 -11.38 5.08 -19.09
CA LEU A 737 -10.22 5.48 -19.87
C LEU A 737 -10.56 6.48 -20.99
N ALA A 738 -11.80 6.52 -21.47
CA ALA A 738 -12.20 7.51 -22.48
C ALA A 738 -12.34 8.93 -21.90
N GLY A 739 -12.63 9.05 -20.60
CA GLY A 739 -12.77 10.32 -19.89
C GLY A 739 -11.48 10.83 -19.23
N ARG A 740 -10.49 9.96 -19.05
CA ARG A 740 -9.22 10.23 -18.36
C ARG A 740 -8.10 10.65 -19.29
#